data_AF-A0A7Y4D639-F1
#
_entry.id   AF-A0A7Y4D639-F1
#
_cell.length_a   1.000
_cell.length_b   1.000
_cell.length_c   1.000
_cell.angle_alpha   90.00
_cell.angle_beta   90.00
_cell.angle_gamma   90.00
#
_symmetry.space_group_name_H-M   'P 1'
#
loop_
_entity.id
_entity.type
_entity.pdbx_description
1 polymer ?
#
loop_
_entity_poly.entity_id
_entity_poly.type
_entity_poly.pdbx_seq_one_letter_code
_entity_poly.pdbx_strand_id
1 'polypeptide(L)'
;MPLPSQLTTHSQSTFEQLLEHQSEAINAWPEPMIEDLKRVLGLSCFVADCLQRDTVLSNSLPDMLACEERAEGYRQRLAELLSGCADEMSGQHVLRQFRNREMTYIAWRDFLGEWELEQSLSHLSMLAEAMIFETYQWQYDICCKEWGTPCNDLGEAQPMLIIGMGKLGGGELNFSSDIDLIFTYPENGETQGARRSIANAQFFTRLGQRIIKALDQQTFDGFCYRVDMRLRPFGESGPLVMSYAALEDYYQEQGRDWERYAMVKARVMGSEMYPEYQELRQMLRPFVFRRYIDFSAIQSLRRMKSMISSEVRRRGLSNNIKLGSGGIREVEFIAQVFQLIRGGREPSLRGRGLLETLSAIESLNLLETKEVGHLREAYLFLRRLENLLQAMSDKQTQTLPDGELEQLQLAVAMQFADWDSLITATRVHMANVHTVFEDLIGVDEDDANPIASHFSELWDMAHKQDVIEQVLEHDIAIANPLEAAKTIIQFKADLAKKTLGPRGREVLNRLMPKVFQALYTAKDAEFGLSRVLHLLHKIVTRTTYLELLDEHPAALTQLVRLCTASPMISEQLGRYPILLDELIDPQQLYNPVPLESYKTELRDYLARIPEDDMEQQMEGLRQFKQTCILRIAAADIAGALPVMKVSDHLTYLAEAIVEAGINQAWLQVSAKFGEPTHVKDREGRGFAVVGYGKVGGWELGYNSDLDIVFMHDCPVHIYTDGKKEIDGRQFYLRLAQRIIHIFSTRTASGILYEVDTRLRPSGASGLLVSPTDAFDEYQHNDAWTWEHQALTRARMIYGDDLLASAFNKTRHEVLCLARDEATLKKSVVDMREKMRGHLGGKKADRFMLKQDAGGITDIEFLAQYLVLRYSNEKPKLTRWCDNVRIFESLLSQGIMDEQQGMALTNVYTTLRDEIHHRNLLNLDADVAIDKFEMEREHVVQAWKQWMEA
;
A
#
# COMPACT_ATOMS: atom_id res chain seq x y z
N MET A 1 -50.56 19.55 0.85
CA MET A 1 -51.78 18.96 1.46
C MET A 1 -52.33 19.92 2.49
N PRO A 2 -53.66 20.10 2.60
CA PRO A 2 -54.24 20.87 3.69
C PRO A 2 -53.91 20.20 5.04
N LEU A 3 -53.70 21.00 6.09
CA LEU A 3 -53.45 20.46 7.43
C LEU A 3 -54.66 19.62 7.90
N PRO A 4 -54.43 18.44 8.51
CA PRO A 4 -55.49 17.70 9.20
C PRO A 4 -56.14 18.56 10.29
N SER A 5 -57.44 18.35 10.54
CA SER A 5 -58.25 19.18 11.47
C SER A 5 -57.64 19.34 12.87
N GLN A 6 -56.96 18.31 13.37
CA GLN A 6 -56.23 18.34 14.64
C GLN A 6 -55.04 19.34 14.60
N LEU A 7 -54.25 19.35 13.51
CA LEU A 7 -53.14 20.29 13.33
C LEU A 7 -53.63 21.71 13.01
N THR A 8 -54.75 21.85 12.30
CA THR A 8 -55.36 23.17 12.04
C THR A 8 -55.72 23.90 13.33
N THR A 9 -56.23 23.17 14.33
CA THR A 9 -56.57 23.75 15.64
C THR A 9 -55.32 24.21 16.39
N HIS A 10 -54.25 23.40 16.36
CA HIS A 10 -52.96 23.74 16.96
C HIS A 10 -52.29 24.94 16.27
N SER A 11 -52.23 24.91 14.94
CA SER A 11 -51.73 25.99 14.09
C SER A 11 -52.44 27.32 14.39
N GLN A 12 -53.77 27.31 14.47
CA GLN A 12 -54.57 28.50 14.74
C GLN A 12 -54.24 29.11 16.12
N SER A 13 -54.12 28.26 17.15
CA SER A 13 -53.74 28.70 18.51
C SER A 13 -52.34 29.35 18.54
N THR A 14 -51.35 28.72 17.89
CA THR A 14 -49.99 29.26 17.80
C THR A 14 -49.94 30.56 16.99
N PHE A 15 -50.73 30.65 15.91
CA PHE A 15 -50.84 31.85 15.09
C PHE A 15 -51.46 33.03 15.87
N GLU A 16 -52.49 32.78 16.67
CA GLU A 16 -53.10 33.79 17.55
C GLU A 16 -52.09 34.31 18.59
N GLN A 17 -51.32 33.42 19.22
CA GLN A 17 -50.25 33.79 20.15
C GLN A 17 -49.15 34.63 19.47
N LEU A 18 -48.80 34.31 18.23
CA LEU A 18 -47.84 35.09 17.46
C LEU A 18 -48.37 36.51 17.15
N LEU A 19 -49.65 36.63 16.79
CA LEU A 19 -50.28 37.93 16.55
C LEU A 19 -50.34 38.82 17.81
N GLU A 20 -50.51 38.23 18.99
CA GLU A 20 -50.45 39.01 20.25
C GLU A 20 -49.11 39.73 20.44
N HIS A 21 -48.02 39.18 19.92
CA HIS A 21 -46.66 39.70 20.09
C HIS A 21 -46.14 40.49 18.88
N GLN A 22 -46.54 40.12 17.65
CA GLN A 22 -45.97 40.63 16.39
C GLN A 22 -47.04 41.06 15.36
N SER A 23 -48.24 41.49 15.80
CA SER A 23 -49.36 41.82 14.91
C SER A 23 -49.01 42.77 13.75
N GLU A 24 -48.27 43.85 14.01
CA GLU A 24 -47.92 44.85 12.98
C GLU A 24 -47.04 44.27 11.86
N ALA A 25 -46.06 43.43 12.22
CA ALA A 25 -45.15 42.79 11.27
C ALA A 25 -45.87 41.72 10.44
N ILE A 26 -46.64 40.83 11.08
CA ILE A 26 -47.30 39.71 10.40
C ILE A 26 -48.46 40.17 9.50
N ASN A 27 -49.20 41.22 9.88
CA ASN A 27 -50.28 41.77 9.05
C ASN A 27 -49.77 42.44 7.75
N ALA A 28 -48.47 42.75 7.67
CA ALA A 28 -47.85 43.29 6.46
C ALA A 28 -47.47 42.21 5.43
N TRP A 29 -47.61 40.92 5.78
CA TRP A 29 -47.23 39.82 4.89
C TRP A 29 -48.25 39.61 3.76
N PRO A 30 -47.81 39.11 2.58
CA PRO A 30 -48.73 38.68 1.52
C PRO A 30 -49.66 37.55 1.98
N GLU A 31 -50.93 37.59 1.56
CA GLU A 31 -51.96 36.59 1.94
C GLU A 31 -51.53 35.12 1.69
N PRO A 32 -50.87 34.76 0.56
CA PRO A 32 -50.37 33.40 0.37
C PRO A 32 -49.33 32.97 1.41
N MET A 33 -48.44 33.88 1.82
CA MET A 33 -47.40 33.59 2.82
C MET A 33 -47.98 33.43 4.23
N ILE A 34 -49.13 34.05 4.52
CA ILE A 34 -49.83 33.86 5.79
C ILE A 34 -50.42 32.44 5.88
N GLU A 35 -50.90 31.87 4.78
CA GLU A 35 -51.36 30.49 4.75
C GLU A 35 -50.21 29.49 4.91
N ASP A 36 -49.07 29.74 4.27
CA ASP A 36 -47.85 28.97 4.48
C ASP A 36 -47.32 29.11 5.92
N LEU A 37 -47.39 30.31 6.51
CA LEU A 37 -47.04 30.56 7.91
C LEU A 37 -47.89 29.70 8.85
N LYS A 38 -49.22 29.71 8.70
CA LYS A 38 -50.10 28.86 9.49
C LYS A 38 -49.70 27.39 9.35
N ARG A 39 -49.38 26.95 8.12
CA ARG A 39 -48.93 25.58 7.88
C ARG A 39 -47.66 25.24 8.65
N VAL A 40 -46.63 26.07 8.56
CA VAL A 40 -45.34 25.86 9.24
C VAL A 40 -45.49 25.93 10.77
N LEU A 41 -46.27 26.87 11.30
CA LEU A 41 -46.55 26.98 12.74
C LEU A 41 -47.28 25.76 13.31
N GLY A 42 -48.08 25.07 12.49
CA GLY A 42 -48.70 23.80 12.85
C GLY A 42 -47.72 22.63 12.96
N LEU A 43 -46.51 22.76 12.40
CA LEU A 43 -45.50 21.70 12.28
C LEU A 43 -44.23 21.98 13.10
N SER A 44 -43.86 23.24 13.35
CA SER A 44 -42.64 23.61 14.06
C SER A 44 -42.90 24.70 15.11
N CYS A 45 -42.69 24.34 16.37
CA CYS A 45 -42.65 25.32 17.45
C CYS A 45 -41.34 26.13 17.47
N PHE A 46 -40.27 25.61 16.88
CA PHE A 46 -39.01 26.35 16.72
C PHE A 46 -39.19 27.62 15.88
N VAL A 47 -39.88 27.50 14.73
CA VAL A 47 -40.16 28.66 13.85
C VAL A 47 -41.06 29.67 14.58
N ALA A 48 -42.07 29.19 15.31
CA ALA A 48 -42.95 30.03 16.11
C ALA A 48 -42.16 30.84 17.17
N ASP A 49 -41.32 30.16 17.95
CA ASP A 49 -40.48 30.77 18.98
C ASP A 49 -39.52 31.82 18.40
N CYS A 50 -38.92 31.54 17.24
CA CYS A 50 -38.01 32.48 16.58
C CYS A 50 -38.72 33.75 16.12
N LEU A 51 -39.88 33.63 15.48
CA LEU A 51 -40.67 34.77 15.03
C LEU A 51 -41.21 35.59 16.20
N GLN A 52 -41.64 34.94 17.29
CA GLN A 52 -42.13 35.64 18.48
C GLN A 52 -41.03 36.50 19.13
N ARG A 53 -39.78 35.99 19.17
CA ARG A 53 -38.65 36.66 19.84
C ARG A 53 -37.91 37.69 18.97
N ASP A 54 -37.94 37.55 17.65
CA ASP A 54 -37.19 38.41 16.72
C ASP A 54 -38.13 39.15 15.76
N THR A 55 -38.45 40.41 16.09
CA THR A 55 -39.25 41.30 15.24
C THR A 55 -38.56 41.61 13.92
N VAL A 56 -37.22 41.64 13.87
CA VAL A 56 -36.49 41.89 12.61
C VAL A 56 -36.67 40.70 11.67
N LEU A 57 -36.60 39.47 12.18
CA LEU A 57 -36.93 38.28 11.42
C LEU A 57 -38.39 38.31 10.94
N SER A 58 -39.34 38.66 11.80
CA SER A 58 -40.75 38.76 11.42
C SER A 58 -41.01 39.75 10.27
N ASN A 59 -40.25 40.85 10.20
CA ASN A 59 -40.35 41.81 9.11
C ASN A 59 -39.63 41.37 7.82
N SER A 60 -38.48 40.70 7.96
CA SER A 60 -37.59 40.41 6.82
C SER A 60 -37.76 39.00 6.24
N LEU A 61 -38.42 38.08 6.94
CA LEU A 61 -38.58 36.70 6.48
C LEU A 61 -39.28 36.58 5.11
N PRO A 62 -40.33 37.37 4.77
CA PRO A 62 -40.90 37.37 3.42
C PRO A 62 -39.86 37.66 2.33
N ASP A 63 -39.01 38.68 2.54
CA ASP A 63 -37.94 39.04 1.60
C ASP A 63 -36.82 37.98 1.57
N MET A 64 -36.52 37.37 2.72
CA MET A 64 -35.58 36.25 2.80
C MET A 64 -36.08 35.05 1.98
N LEU A 65 -37.37 34.73 2.07
CA LEU A 65 -38.04 33.64 1.34
C LEU A 65 -38.20 33.94 -0.16
N ALA A 66 -38.20 35.21 -0.57
CA ALA A 66 -38.16 35.57 -1.98
C ALA A 66 -36.80 35.25 -2.64
N CYS A 67 -35.75 35.04 -1.85
CA CYS A 67 -34.43 34.64 -2.32
C CYS A 67 -34.33 33.10 -2.36
N GLU A 68 -34.05 32.53 -3.53
CA GLU A 68 -33.91 31.08 -3.72
C GLU A 68 -32.57 30.53 -3.21
N GLU A 69 -31.48 31.30 -3.33
CA GLU A 69 -30.14 30.88 -2.94
C GLU A 69 -29.50 31.90 -2.00
N ARG A 70 -29.29 31.49 -0.74
CA ARG A 70 -28.72 32.34 0.31
C ARG A 70 -27.34 31.87 0.76
N ALA A 71 -26.94 30.62 0.50
CA ALA A 71 -25.82 29.98 1.15
C ALA A 71 -24.48 30.64 0.80
N GLU A 72 -24.29 31.03 -0.46
CA GLU A 72 -23.07 31.68 -0.95
C GLU A 72 -22.74 32.98 -0.18
N GLY A 73 -23.76 33.70 0.26
CA GLY A 73 -23.60 34.98 0.95
C GLY A 73 -23.51 34.88 2.48
N TYR A 74 -23.56 33.67 3.09
CA TYR A 74 -23.54 33.55 4.55
C TYR A 74 -22.29 34.16 5.19
N ARG A 75 -21.11 33.85 4.62
CA ARG A 75 -19.82 34.35 5.13
C ARG A 75 -19.73 35.88 5.07
N GLN A 76 -20.05 36.45 3.91
CA GLN A 76 -20.01 37.90 3.72
C GLN A 76 -20.97 38.63 4.67
N ARG A 77 -22.25 38.20 4.72
CA ARG A 77 -23.25 38.85 5.58
C ARG A 77 -22.89 38.77 7.05
N LEU A 78 -22.38 37.62 7.50
CA LEU A 78 -21.96 37.45 8.89
C LEU A 78 -20.73 38.30 9.23
N ALA A 79 -19.73 38.34 8.35
CA ALA A 79 -18.54 39.17 8.54
C ALA A 79 -18.89 40.67 8.64
N GLU A 80 -19.79 41.17 7.79
CA GLU A 80 -20.29 42.55 7.84
C GLU A 80 -20.95 42.86 9.20
N LEU A 81 -21.81 41.98 9.69
CA LEU A 81 -22.47 42.15 10.99
C LEU A 81 -21.47 42.11 12.16
N LEU A 82 -20.51 41.18 12.14
CA LEU A 82 -19.48 41.06 13.18
C LEU A 82 -18.52 42.26 13.20
N SER A 83 -18.22 42.84 12.04
CA SER A 83 -17.35 44.03 11.94
C SER A 83 -17.94 45.26 12.64
N GLY A 84 -19.28 45.34 12.72
CA GLY A 84 -20.00 46.40 13.42
C GLY A 84 -20.13 46.20 14.94
N CYS A 85 -19.67 45.07 15.49
CA CYS A 85 -19.79 44.76 16.91
C CYS A 85 -18.70 45.48 17.73
N ALA A 86 -19.12 46.17 18.80
CA ALA A 86 -18.22 46.95 19.64
C ALA A 86 -17.49 46.11 20.72
N ASP A 87 -18.05 44.96 21.10
CA ASP A 87 -17.55 44.09 22.16
C ASP A 87 -17.93 42.62 21.97
N GLU A 88 -17.47 41.73 22.86
CA GLU A 88 -17.78 40.30 22.77
C GLU A 88 -19.28 39.99 22.92
N MET A 89 -20.01 40.76 23.74
CA MET A 89 -21.43 40.49 24.01
C MET A 89 -22.29 40.79 22.79
N SER A 90 -22.03 41.91 22.12
CA SER A 90 -22.70 42.28 20.86
C SER A 90 -22.41 41.25 19.76
N GLY A 91 -21.16 40.76 19.64
CA GLY A 91 -20.84 39.70 18.70
C GLY A 91 -21.54 38.37 19.02
N GLN A 92 -21.61 37.97 20.29
CA GLN A 92 -22.36 36.77 20.71
C GLN A 92 -23.85 36.87 20.39
N HIS A 93 -24.45 38.04 20.57
CA HIS A 93 -25.85 38.31 20.23
C HIS A 93 -26.09 38.17 18.72
N VAL A 94 -25.25 38.81 17.90
CA VAL A 94 -25.31 38.76 16.43
C VAL A 94 -25.20 37.33 15.91
N LEU A 95 -24.27 36.53 16.44
CA LEU A 95 -24.10 35.13 16.05
C LEU A 95 -25.39 34.31 16.24
N ARG A 96 -26.04 34.44 17.40
CA ARG A 96 -27.27 33.69 17.73
C ARG A 96 -28.44 34.13 16.88
N GLN A 97 -28.62 35.43 16.69
CA GLN A 97 -29.65 35.95 15.80
C GLN A 97 -29.44 35.47 14.36
N PHE A 98 -28.21 35.57 13.84
CA PHE A 98 -27.90 35.12 12.49
C PHE A 98 -28.21 33.64 12.30
N ARG A 99 -27.76 32.78 13.22
CA ARG A 99 -28.08 31.35 13.21
C ARG A 99 -29.58 31.11 13.22
N ASN A 100 -30.32 31.71 14.14
CA ASN A 100 -31.77 31.46 14.26
C ASN A 100 -32.55 31.94 13.02
N ARG A 101 -32.17 33.07 12.43
CA ARG A 101 -32.78 33.59 11.20
C ARG A 101 -32.57 32.65 10.01
N GLU A 102 -31.34 32.23 9.77
CA GLU A 102 -31.03 31.35 8.64
C GLU A 102 -31.55 29.92 8.87
N MET A 103 -31.54 29.41 10.11
CA MET A 103 -32.18 28.13 10.46
C MET A 103 -33.70 28.19 10.30
N THR A 104 -34.34 29.33 10.55
CA THR A 104 -35.79 29.52 10.29
C THR A 104 -36.09 29.43 8.80
N TYR A 105 -35.25 30.07 7.96
CA TYR A 105 -35.35 29.98 6.51
C TYR A 105 -35.20 28.53 6.01
N ILE A 106 -34.21 27.79 6.50
CA ILE A 106 -33.99 26.38 6.13
C ILE A 106 -35.18 25.51 6.58
N ALA A 107 -35.62 25.64 7.83
CA ALA A 107 -36.76 24.89 8.36
C ALA A 107 -38.03 25.13 7.53
N TRP A 108 -38.29 26.39 7.17
CA TRP A 108 -39.45 26.76 6.37
C TRP A 108 -39.49 26.02 5.02
N ARG A 109 -38.37 26.06 4.28
CA ARG A 109 -38.24 25.39 2.98
C ARG A 109 -38.42 23.87 3.12
N ASP A 110 -37.86 23.27 4.16
CA ASP A 110 -37.98 21.84 4.45
C ASP A 110 -39.43 21.41 4.77
N PHE A 111 -40.15 22.18 5.61
CA PHE A 111 -41.54 21.86 6.00
C PHE A 111 -42.54 22.05 4.85
N LEU A 112 -42.28 23.00 3.94
CA LEU A 112 -43.11 23.16 2.74
C LEU A 112 -42.75 22.15 1.65
N GLY A 113 -41.57 21.52 1.73
CA GLY A 113 -41.08 20.57 0.73
C GLY A 113 -40.66 21.26 -0.56
N GLU A 114 -40.15 22.49 -0.45
CA GLU A 114 -39.69 23.31 -1.59
C GLU A 114 -38.27 22.93 -2.03
N TRP A 115 -37.49 22.30 -1.14
CA TRP A 115 -36.13 21.86 -1.42
C TRP A 115 -36.02 20.34 -1.45
N GLU A 116 -35.09 19.88 -2.28
CA GLU A 116 -34.53 18.54 -2.13
C GLU A 116 -33.61 18.50 -0.89
N LEU A 117 -33.48 17.33 -0.29
CA LEU A 117 -32.72 17.18 0.96
C LEU A 117 -31.26 17.65 0.83
N GLU A 118 -30.64 17.41 -0.32
CA GLU A 118 -29.25 17.78 -0.58
C GLU A 118 -29.02 19.29 -0.47
N GLN A 119 -30.00 20.09 -0.91
CA GLN A 119 -29.97 21.55 -0.77
C GLN A 119 -30.02 21.95 0.70
N SER A 120 -30.94 21.35 1.48
CA SER A 120 -31.04 21.61 2.92
C SER A 120 -29.75 21.23 3.66
N LEU A 121 -29.17 20.05 3.38
CA LEU A 121 -27.90 19.61 3.96
C LEU A 121 -26.75 20.56 3.62
N SER A 122 -26.67 21.00 2.37
CA SER A 122 -25.68 21.98 1.91
C SER A 122 -25.81 23.29 2.67
N HIS A 123 -27.03 23.85 2.76
CA HIS A 123 -27.30 25.08 3.50
C HIS A 123 -26.92 24.97 4.98
N LEU A 124 -27.29 23.85 5.65
CA LEU A 124 -26.95 23.60 7.06
C LEU A 124 -25.42 23.55 7.27
N SER A 125 -24.70 22.86 6.38
CA SER A 125 -23.25 22.77 6.43
C SER A 125 -22.54 24.09 6.15
N MET A 126 -22.99 24.84 5.13
CA MET A 126 -22.43 26.14 4.77
C MET A 126 -22.70 27.20 5.84
N LEU A 127 -23.87 27.18 6.48
CA LEU A 127 -24.18 28.05 7.61
C LEU A 127 -23.25 27.77 8.80
N ALA A 128 -23.06 26.49 9.16
CA ALA A 128 -22.17 26.12 10.24
C ALA A 128 -20.71 26.51 9.94
N GLU A 129 -20.25 26.29 8.72
CA GLU A 129 -18.90 26.70 8.29
C GLU A 129 -18.72 28.22 8.35
N ALA A 130 -19.69 28.99 7.85
CA ALA A 130 -19.64 30.46 7.93
C ALA A 130 -19.59 30.92 9.40
N MET A 131 -20.41 30.35 10.26
CA MET A 131 -20.44 30.65 11.69
C MET A 131 -19.10 30.34 12.37
N ILE A 132 -18.48 29.20 12.08
CA ILE A 132 -17.18 28.82 12.65
C ILE A 132 -16.08 29.77 12.14
N PHE A 133 -16.01 29.95 10.83
CA PHE A 133 -14.90 30.66 10.20
C PHE A 133 -14.92 32.17 10.51
N GLU A 134 -16.08 32.81 10.39
CA GLU A 134 -16.16 34.25 10.63
C GLU A 134 -16.04 34.58 12.13
N THR A 135 -16.48 33.68 13.01
CA THR A 135 -16.19 33.79 14.46
C THR A 135 -14.69 33.67 14.72
N TYR A 136 -14.01 32.74 14.04
CA TYR A 136 -12.55 32.61 14.14
C TYR A 136 -11.83 33.89 13.71
N GLN A 137 -12.15 34.43 12.53
CA GLN A 137 -11.51 35.65 12.02
C GLN A 137 -11.70 36.82 12.98
N TRP A 138 -12.95 37.05 13.40
CA TRP A 138 -13.28 38.12 14.34
C TRP A 138 -12.53 37.98 15.67
N GLN A 139 -12.46 36.77 16.24
CA GLN A 139 -11.74 36.52 17.48
C GLN A 139 -10.22 36.57 17.31
N TYR A 140 -9.68 36.13 16.18
CA TYR A 140 -8.25 36.19 15.87
C TYR A 140 -7.77 37.65 15.83
N ASP A 141 -8.51 38.54 15.18
CA ASP A 141 -8.19 39.98 15.12
C ASP A 141 -8.17 40.64 16.50
N ILE A 142 -9.14 40.30 17.36
CA ILE A 142 -9.18 40.79 18.74
C ILE A 142 -7.99 40.25 19.54
N CYS A 143 -7.70 38.94 19.44
CA CYS A 143 -6.58 38.32 20.16
C CYS A 143 -5.22 38.87 19.69
N CYS A 144 -5.05 39.15 18.41
CA CYS A 144 -3.83 39.76 17.88
C CYS A 144 -3.61 41.17 18.45
N LYS A 145 -4.67 41.98 18.58
CA LYS A 145 -4.58 43.31 19.22
C LYS A 145 -4.23 43.23 20.71
N GLU A 146 -4.72 42.20 21.40
CA GLU A 146 -4.51 42.02 22.85
C GLU A 146 -3.16 41.39 23.21
N TRP A 147 -2.73 40.36 22.46
CA TRP A 147 -1.59 39.49 22.80
C TRP A 147 -0.48 39.45 21.75
N GLY A 148 -0.64 40.16 20.64
CA GLY A 148 0.30 40.16 19.51
C GLY A 148 -0.04 39.07 18.50
N THR A 149 0.53 39.17 17.31
CA THR A 149 0.31 38.23 16.21
C THR A 149 1.24 37.02 16.37
N PRO A 150 0.72 35.78 16.36
CA PRO A 150 1.56 34.58 16.43
C PRO A 150 2.39 34.44 15.16
N CYS A 151 3.71 34.31 15.29
CA CYS A 151 4.63 34.14 14.16
C CYS A 151 5.51 32.90 14.31
N ASN A 152 6.05 32.38 13.20
CA ASN A 152 7.14 31.40 13.21
C ASN A 152 8.50 32.08 13.46
N ASP A 153 9.58 31.30 13.46
CA ASP A 153 10.95 31.80 13.69
C ASP A 153 11.43 32.81 12.62
N LEU A 154 10.81 32.80 11.43
CA LEU A 154 11.07 33.75 10.34
C LEU A 154 10.25 35.04 10.44
N GLY A 155 9.35 35.13 11.42
CA GLY A 155 8.45 36.27 11.61
C GLY A 155 7.17 36.22 10.76
N GLU A 156 6.90 35.12 10.09
CA GLU A 156 5.70 34.92 9.27
C GLU A 156 4.51 34.57 10.15
N ALA A 157 3.38 35.25 9.95
CA ALA A 157 2.17 35.06 10.75
C ALA A 157 1.60 33.64 10.57
N GLN A 158 1.24 33.00 11.68
CA GLN A 158 0.71 31.65 11.70
C GLN A 158 -0.82 31.66 11.88
N PRO A 159 -1.58 30.97 11.02
CA PRO A 159 -3.02 30.79 11.20
C PRO A 159 -3.35 29.60 12.11
N MET A 160 -4.55 29.59 12.68
CA MET A 160 -5.15 28.38 13.25
C MET A 160 -6.08 27.75 12.22
N LEU A 161 -5.86 26.48 11.91
CA LEU A 161 -6.76 25.70 11.09
C LEU A 161 -7.78 24.97 11.97
N ILE A 162 -9.03 25.04 11.54
CA ILE A 162 -10.16 24.37 12.20
C ILE A 162 -10.63 23.24 11.29
N ILE A 163 -10.47 22.00 11.76
CA ILE A 163 -10.92 20.80 11.06
C ILE A 163 -12.30 20.45 11.58
N GLY A 164 -13.31 20.54 10.71
CA GLY A 164 -14.64 19.99 10.94
C GLY A 164 -14.67 18.49 10.67
N MET A 165 -15.23 17.73 11.60
CA MET A 165 -15.29 16.28 11.59
C MET A 165 -16.71 15.78 11.28
N GLY A 166 -16.85 14.48 11.06
CA GLY A 166 -18.15 13.83 10.89
C GLY A 166 -19.03 14.48 9.81
N LYS A 167 -20.27 14.81 10.14
CA LYS A 167 -21.26 15.37 9.20
C LYS A 167 -20.88 16.76 8.70
N LEU A 168 -20.29 17.59 9.57
CA LEU A 168 -19.79 18.91 9.19
C LEU A 168 -18.70 18.81 8.12
N GLY A 169 -17.73 17.92 8.35
CA GLY A 169 -16.64 17.72 7.41
C GLY A 169 -17.08 17.08 6.09
N GLY A 170 -18.11 16.22 6.14
CA GLY A 170 -18.77 15.62 4.97
C GLY A 170 -19.67 16.55 4.17
N GLY A 171 -19.97 17.77 4.66
CA GLY A 171 -20.91 18.69 3.99
C GLY A 171 -22.37 18.23 4.08
N GLU A 172 -22.71 17.46 5.12
CA GLU A 172 -24.01 16.81 5.28
C GLU A 172 -24.56 16.96 6.71
N LEU A 173 -24.44 18.17 7.27
CA LEU A 173 -24.87 18.48 8.62
C LEU A 173 -26.39 18.33 8.76
N ASN A 174 -26.85 17.69 9.84
CA ASN A 174 -28.27 17.62 10.20
C ASN A 174 -28.71 18.88 10.96
N PHE A 175 -30.03 19.10 11.01
CA PHE A 175 -30.62 20.35 11.48
C PHE A 175 -30.17 20.76 12.90
N SER A 176 -30.20 19.82 13.85
CA SER A 176 -29.74 20.05 15.23
C SER A 176 -28.60 19.06 15.55
N SER A 177 -27.37 19.50 15.32
CA SER A 177 -26.16 18.71 15.51
C SER A 177 -25.09 19.42 16.31
N ASP A 178 -24.23 18.62 16.92
CA ASP A 178 -22.98 19.10 17.49
C ASP A 178 -21.99 19.33 16.33
N ILE A 179 -21.13 20.33 16.48
CA ILE A 179 -20.00 20.55 15.56
C ILE A 179 -18.74 19.95 16.19
N ASP A 180 -18.34 18.80 15.64
CA ASP A 180 -17.13 18.11 16.03
C ASP A 180 -15.91 18.80 15.40
N LEU A 181 -15.02 19.37 16.23
CA LEU A 181 -13.88 20.17 15.75
C LEU A 181 -12.52 19.67 16.29
N ILE A 182 -11.48 19.85 15.47
CA ILE A 182 -10.07 19.72 15.87
C ILE A 182 -9.35 21.01 15.48
N PHE A 183 -8.59 21.59 16.41
CA PHE A 183 -7.78 22.79 16.15
C PHE A 183 -6.31 22.42 15.98
N THR A 184 -5.67 23.01 14.97
CA THR A 184 -4.24 22.84 14.73
C THR A 184 -3.61 24.10 14.13
N TYR A 185 -2.29 24.22 14.18
CA TYR A 185 -1.52 25.32 13.58
C TYR A 185 -0.20 24.78 13.01
N PRO A 186 0.41 25.45 12.02
CA PRO A 186 1.58 24.90 11.31
C PRO A 186 2.82 24.83 12.22
N GLU A 187 3.34 25.99 12.66
CA GLU A 187 4.62 26.05 13.35
C GLU A 187 4.55 26.60 14.78
N ASN A 188 5.42 26.07 15.64
CA ASN A 188 5.70 26.66 16.95
C ASN A 188 6.40 28.02 16.79
N GLY A 189 6.29 28.85 17.80
CA GLY A 189 6.86 30.20 17.80
C GLY A 189 6.25 31.06 18.89
N GLU A 190 6.37 32.37 18.72
CA GLU A 190 5.98 33.37 19.70
C GLU A 190 5.23 34.55 19.07
N THR A 191 4.39 35.23 19.87
CA THR A 191 3.65 36.41 19.40
C THR A 191 4.53 37.65 19.29
N GLN A 192 4.33 38.42 18.21
CA GLN A 192 5.02 39.68 17.94
C GLN A 192 4.05 40.87 17.98
N GLY A 193 4.56 42.07 18.28
CA GLY A 193 3.76 43.30 18.26
C GLY A 193 3.02 43.67 19.55
N ALA A 194 3.06 42.82 20.59
CA ALA A 194 2.51 43.13 21.92
C ALA A 194 3.59 43.40 22.97
N ARG A 195 3.19 44.02 24.10
CA ARG A 195 4.10 44.35 25.22
C ARG A 195 4.72 43.12 25.88
N ARG A 196 4.07 41.96 25.80
CA ARG A 196 4.55 40.67 26.33
C ARG A 196 4.31 39.58 25.29
N SER A 197 5.39 38.96 24.82
CA SER A 197 5.34 37.78 23.97
C SER A 197 4.75 36.58 24.72
N ILE A 198 3.92 35.80 24.04
CA ILE A 198 3.43 34.50 24.49
C ILE A 198 3.69 33.44 23.40
N ALA A 199 3.86 32.19 23.81
CA ALA A 199 4.06 31.09 22.87
C ALA A 199 2.79 30.84 22.03
N ASN A 200 2.95 30.46 20.76
CA ASN A 200 1.86 30.18 19.82
C ASN A 200 0.85 29.17 20.38
N ALA A 201 1.32 28.10 21.01
CA ALA A 201 0.46 27.11 21.67
C ALA A 201 -0.49 27.73 22.72
N GLN A 202 0.00 28.71 23.50
CA GLN A 202 -0.81 29.41 24.50
C GLN A 202 -1.78 30.40 23.85
N PHE A 203 -1.34 31.12 22.81
CA PHE A 203 -2.19 32.02 22.03
C PHE A 203 -3.38 31.25 21.43
N PHE A 204 -3.11 30.19 20.68
CA PHE A 204 -4.13 29.40 20.00
C PHE A 204 -5.04 28.64 20.97
N THR A 205 -4.54 28.19 22.12
CA THR A 205 -5.39 27.59 23.16
C THR A 205 -6.44 28.59 23.67
N ARG A 206 -6.04 29.85 23.94
CA ARG A 206 -6.96 30.89 24.40
C ARG A 206 -7.92 31.32 23.31
N LEU A 207 -7.45 31.45 22.07
CA LEU A 207 -8.30 31.73 20.92
C LEU A 207 -9.38 30.65 20.74
N GLY A 208 -8.98 29.37 20.77
CA GLY A 208 -9.90 28.23 20.68
C GLY A 208 -10.96 28.25 21.78
N GLN A 209 -10.58 28.59 23.02
CA GLN A 209 -11.54 28.75 24.13
C GLN A 209 -12.54 29.88 23.89
N ARG A 210 -12.13 31.02 23.32
CA ARG A 210 -13.04 32.13 22.99
C ARG A 210 -14.02 31.75 21.88
N ILE A 211 -13.56 31.04 20.86
CA ILE A 211 -14.41 30.56 19.75
C ILE A 211 -15.46 29.56 20.28
N ILE A 212 -15.03 28.56 21.06
CA ILE A 212 -15.93 27.59 21.69
C ILE A 212 -16.98 28.32 22.52
N LYS A 213 -16.56 29.26 23.37
CA LYS A 213 -17.47 30.07 24.18
C LYS A 213 -18.46 30.87 23.33
N ALA A 214 -18.00 31.50 22.25
CA ALA A 214 -18.87 32.32 21.40
C ALA A 214 -19.99 31.48 20.74
N LEU A 215 -19.66 30.26 20.30
CA LEU A 215 -20.58 29.37 19.59
C LEU A 215 -21.49 28.55 20.54
N ASP A 216 -20.95 28.00 21.62
CA ASP A 216 -21.62 27.00 22.47
C ASP A 216 -22.36 27.61 23.68
N GLN A 217 -21.86 28.70 24.24
CA GLN A 217 -22.38 29.23 25.50
C GLN A 217 -23.90 29.52 25.43
N GLN A 218 -24.69 28.98 26.36
CA GLN A 218 -26.10 29.34 26.47
C GLN A 218 -26.23 30.78 26.98
N THR A 219 -26.90 31.65 26.22
CA THR A 219 -27.25 33.02 26.62
C THR A 219 -28.76 33.22 26.58
N PHE A 220 -29.24 34.44 26.84
CA PHE A 220 -30.66 34.78 26.68
C PHE A 220 -31.15 34.52 25.25
N ASP A 221 -30.31 34.78 24.24
CA ASP A 221 -30.62 34.56 22.82
C ASP A 221 -30.41 33.10 22.37
N GLY A 222 -30.14 32.18 23.31
CA GLY A 222 -29.86 30.77 23.03
C GLY A 222 -28.37 30.47 22.83
N PHE A 223 -28.07 29.51 21.96
CA PHE A 223 -26.74 29.05 21.56
C PHE A 223 -26.65 28.99 20.03
N CYS A 224 -25.44 28.92 19.47
CA CYS A 224 -25.27 28.76 18.01
C CYS A 224 -25.19 27.28 17.64
N TYR A 225 -24.14 26.61 18.13
CA TYR A 225 -23.88 25.20 17.95
C TYR A 225 -23.18 24.65 19.19
N ARG A 226 -23.53 23.44 19.59
CA ARG A 226 -22.79 22.70 20.62
C ARG A 226 -21.47 22.26 20.03
N VAL A 227 -20.35 22.60 20.68
CA VAL A 227 -19.02 22.30 20.14
C VAL A 227 -18.45 21.07 20.84
N ASP A 228 -18.12 20.04 20.06
CA ASP A 228 -17.51 18.83 20.58
C ASP A 228 -16.03 18.75 20.15
N MET A 229 -15.14 18.72 21.14
CA MET A 229 -13.69 18.64 20.93
C MET A 229 -13.13 17.24 21.26
N ARG A 230 -13.97 16.23 21.51
CA ARG A 230 -13.54 14.91 22.02
C ARG A 230 -12.82 14.06 20.98
N LEU A 231 -13.01 14.34 19.69
CA LEU A 231 -12.32 13.65 18.58
C LEU A 231 -10.88 14.13 18.36
N ARG A 232 -10.42 15.17 19.08
CA ARG A 232 -9.04 15.63 19.01
C ARG A 232 -8.06 14.58 19.60
N PRO A 233 -6.78 14.60 19.19
CA PRO A 233 -5.76 13.74 19.78
C PRO A 233 -5.76 13.73 21.31
N PHE A 234 -5.61 12.53 21.90
CA PHE A 234 -5.68 12.28 23.33
C PHE A 234 -7.05 12.59 24.00
N GLY A 235 -8.08 12.88 23.22
CA GLY A 235 -9.44 13.14 23.68
C GLY A 235 -9.53 14.32 24.65
N GLU A 236 -10.41 14.23 25.66
CA GLU A 236 -10.62 15.29 26.65
C GLU A 236 -9.38 15.65 27.46
N SER A 237 -8.47 14.69 27.67
CA SER A 237 -7.23 14.86 28.42
C SER A 237 -6.11 15.53 27.60
N GLY A 238 -6.30 15.65 26.29
CA GLY A 238 -5.32 16.24 25.37
C GLY A 238 -5.32 17.76 25.33
N PRO A 239 -4.24 18.37 24.79
CA PRO A 239 -4.23 19.80 24.51
C PRO A 239 -5.38 20.18 23.57
N LEU A 240 -5.92 21.40 23.72
CA LEU A 240 -7.04 21.88 22.90
C LEU A 240 -6.62 22.10 21.43
N VAL A 241 -5.36 22.48 21.22
CA VAL A 241 -4.77 22.77 19.91
C VAL A 241 -3.37 22.16 19.85
N MET A 242 -2.99 21.62 18.69
CA MET A 242 -1.67 21.01 18.47
C MET A 242 -0.97 21.60 17.24
N SER A 243 0.36 21.68 17.27
CA SER A 243 1.14 21.99 16.07
C SER A 243 1.07 20.83 15.07
N TYR A 244 1.39 21.09 13.80
CA TYR A 244 1.46 20.06 12.75
C TYR A 244 2.39 18.92 13.13
N ALA A 245 3.59 19.22 13.61
CA ALA A 245 4.54 18.20 14.05
C ALA A 245 3.95 17.29 15.15
N ALA A 246 3.31 17.88 16.17
CA ALA A 246 2.73 17.08 17.25
C ALA A 246 1.50 16.27 16.79
N LEU A 247 0.74 16.79 15.82
CA LEU A 247 -0.39 16.11 15.21
C LEU A 247 0.07 14.92 14.37
N GLU A 248 1.16 15.09 13.60
CA GLU A 248 1.79 14.06 12.79
C GLU A 248 2.29 12.91 13.67
N ASP A 249 3.09 13.23 14.68
CA ASP A 249 3.65 12.25 15.63
C ASP A 249 2.53 11.40 16.26
N TYR A 250 1.42 12.05 16.67
CA TYR A 250 0.29 11.35 17.26
C TYR A 250 -0.34 10.32 16.31
N TYR A 251 -0.70 10.74 15.10
CA TYR A 251 -1.38 9.86 14.15
C TYR A 251 -0.48 8.77 13.59
N GLN A 252 0.84 9.03 13.47
CA GLN A 252 1.81 8.02 13.05
C GLN A 252 2.05 6.97 14.14
N GLU A 253 2.27 7.37 15.39
CA GLU A 253 2.68 6.45 16.45
C GLU A 253 1.50 5.80 17.20
N GLN A 254 0.42 6.56 17.43
CA GLN A 254 -0.66 6.18 18.35
C GLN A 254 -2.03 6.05 17.67
N GLY A 255 -2.14 6.49 16.41
CA GLY A 255 -3.40 6.57 15.69
C GLY A 255 -4.11 5.22 15.48
N ARG A 256 -5.31 5.10 16.04
CA ARG A 256 -6.16 3.91 16.06
C ARG A 256 -7.07 3.84 14.83
N ASP A 257 -7.59 2.66 14.53
CA ASP A 257 -8.41 2.45 13.33
C ASP A 257 -9.76 3.18 13.36
N TRP A 258 -10.35 3.36 14.54
CA TRP A 258 -11.56 4.18 14.68
C TRP A 258 -11.28 5.67 14.44
N GLU A 259 -10.06 6.15 14.70
CA GLU A 259 -9.66 7.52 14.39
C GLU A 259 -9.48 7.68 12.88
N ARG A 260 -8.99 6.65 12.18
CA ARG A 260 -8.98 6.64 10.70
C ARG A 260 -10.39 6.76 10.15
N TYR A 261 -11.34 5.98 10.69
CA TYR A 261 -12.75 6.06 10.33
C TYR A 261 -13.32 7.48 10.51
N ALA A 262 -13.03 8.14 11.63
CA ALA A 262 -13.45 9.53 11.87
C ALA A 262 -12.79 10.52 10.89
N MET A 263 -11.49 10.35 10.62
CA MET A 263 -10.69 11.25 9.78
C MET A 263 -11.03 11.17 8.29
N VAL A 264 -11.78 10.15 7.81
CA VAL A 264 -12.31 10.11 6.44
C VAL A 264 -13.12 11.36 6.11
N LYS A 265 -13.86 11.88 7.09
CA LYS A 265 -14.71 13.07 6.91
C LYS A 265 -14.01 14.38 7.22
N ALA A 266 -12.75 14.36 7.69
CA ALA A 266 -12.05 15.57 8.13
C ALA A 266 -11.90 16.61 7.01
N ARG A 267 -12.43 17.82 7.23
CA ARG A 267 -12.35 18.96 6.31
C ARG A 267 -11.93 20.22 7.05
N VAL A 268 -11.00 20.98 6.50
CA VAL A 268 -10.65 22.30 7.05
C VAL A 268 -11.72 23.31 6.64
N MET A 269 -12.24 24.06 7.61
CA MET A 269 -13.20 25.14 7.40
C MET A 269 -12.50 26.33 6.74
N GLY A 270 -13.05 26.83 5.61
CA GLY A 270 -12.45 27.93 4.83
C GLY A 270 -11.12 27.58 4.16
N SER A 271 -10.96 26.32 3.73
CA SER A 271 -9.73 25.75 3.17
C SER A 271 -9.12 26.50 1.98
N GLU A 272 -9.94 27.23 1.22
CA GLU A 272 -9.56 28.05 0.06
C GLU A 272 -8.63 29.22 0.42
N MET A 273 -8.51 29.56 1.71
CA MET A 273 -7.76 30.73 2.19
C MET A 273 -6.34 30.39 2.67
N TYR A 274 -5.98 29.11 2.85
CA TYR A 274 -4.73 28.71 3.51
C TYR A 274 -3.79 27.98 2.57
N PRO A 275 -2.62 28.56 2.21
CA PRO A 275 -1.54 27.82 1.54
C PRO A 275 -1.10 26.57 2.32
N GLU A 276 -1.12 26.64 3.66
CA GLU A 276 -0.71 25.60 4.60
C GLU A 276 -1.65 24.39 4.61
N TYR A 277 -2.88 24.54 4.08
CA TYR A 277 -3.83 23.44 3.99
C TYR A 277 -3.30 22.24 3.19
N GLN A 278 -2.52 22.51 2.13
CA GLN A 278 -1.96 21.44 1.31
C GLN A 278 -0.98 20.57 2.10
N GLU A 279 -0.19 21.17 2.98
CA GLU A 279 0.75 20.48 3.85
C GLU A 279 0.03 19.54 4.82
N LEU A 280 -0.95 20.06 5.57
CA LEU A 280 -1.78 19.26 6.47
C LEU A 280 -2.48 18.10 5.74
N ARG A 281 -2.99 18.35 4.54
CA ARG A 281 -3.66 17.34 3.72
C ARG A 281 -2.69 16.25 3.27
N GLN A 282 -1.46 16.61 2.89
CA GLN A 282 -0.44 15.64 2.50
C GLN A 282 0.01 14.79 3.70
N MET A 283 0.13 15.39 4.88
CA MET A 283 0.48 14.73 6.13
C MET A 283 -0.58 13.73 6.61
N LEU A 284 -1.87 14.10 6.59
CA LEU A 284 -2.95 13.24 7.10
C LEU A 284 -3.36 12.14 6.11
N ARG A 285 -3.09 12.31 4.81
CA ARG A 285 -3.54 11.37 3.77
C ARG A 285 -3.01 9.94 3.96
N PRO A 286 -1.70 9.69 4.21
CA PRO A 286 -1.18 8.35 4.47
C PRO A 286 -1.81 7.66 5.68
N PHE A 287 -2.19 8.43 6.71
CA PHE A 287 -2.83 7.91 7.91
C PHE A 287 -4.25 7.39 7.62
N VAL A 288 -5.05 8.16 6.89
CA VAL A 288 -6.46 7.83 6.57
C VAL A 288 -6.55 6.76 5.47
N PHE A 289 -5.82 6.94 4.36
CA PHE A 289 -5.94 6.11 3.16
C PHE A 289 -4.68 5.28 2.93
N ARG A 290 -4.60 4.12 3.59
CA ARG A 290 -3.47 3.20 3.47
C ARG A 290 -3.35 2.66 2.05
N ARG A 291 -2.14 2.70 1.47
CA ARG A 291 -1.87 2.10 0.15
C ARG A 291 -1.94 0.55 0.18
N TYR A 292 -1.57 -0.02 1.32
CA TYR A 292 -1.63 -1.45 1.59
C TYR A 292 -2.58 -1.70 2.76
N ILE A 293 -3.65 -2.44 2.50
CA ILE A 293 -4.56 -2.94 3.53
C ILE A 293 -4.05 -4.33 3.88
N ASP A 294 -3.59 -4.46 5.11
CA ASP A 294 -3.30 -5.74 5.71
C ASP A 294 -4.58 -6.35 6.30
N PHE A 295 -4.55 -7.65 6.59
CA PHE A 295 -5.67 -8.34 7.22
C PHE A 295 -6.02 -7.72 8.59
N SER A 296 -5.04 -7.12 9.28
CA SER A 296 -5.24 -6.43 10.56
C SER A 296 -6.27 -5.28 10.46
N ALA A 297 -6.25 -4.52 9.35
CA ALA A 297 -7.21 -3.48 9.09
C ALA A 297 -8.62 -4.05 8.80
N ILE A 298 -8.71 -5.15 8.04
CA ILE A 298 -9.99 -5.82 7.76
C ILE A 298 -10.60 -6.38 9.05
N GLN A 299 -9.80 -7.02 9.91
CA GLN A 299 -10.27 -7.51 11.21
C GLN A 299 -10.72 -6.37 12.13
N SER A 300 -10.04 -5.22 12.06
CA SER A 300 -10.46 -4.02 12.77
C SER A 300 -11.83 -3.52 12.31
N LEU A 301 -12.09 -3.54 10.99
CA LEU A 301 -13.40 -3.23 10.42
C LEU A 301 -14.47 -4.25 10.86
N ARG A 302 -14.15 -5.56 10.89
CA ARG A 302 -15.05 -6.59 11.44
C ARG A 302 -15.37 -6.37 12.92
N ARG A 303 -14.37 -6.00 13.73
CA ARG A 303 -14.58 -5.65 15.16
C ARG A 303 -15.48 -4.43 15.30
N MET A 304 -15.30 -3.40 14.47
CA MET A 304 -16.18 -2.23 14.46
C MET A 304 -17.61 -2.61 14.04
N LYS A 305 -17.78 -3.44 13.00
CA LYS A 305 -19.09 -4.00 12.59
C LYS A 305 -19.77 -4.71 13.77
N SER A 306 -19.07 -5.64 14.42
CA SER A 306 -19.57 -6.39 15.57
C SER A 306 -19.93 -5.49 16.77
N MET A 307 -19.14 -4.44 17.01
CA MET A 307 -19.42 -3.45 18.05
C MET A 307 -20.72 -2.69 17.77
N ILE A 308 -20.95 -2.27 16.52
CA ILE A 308 -22.20 -1.63 16.09
C ILE A 308 -23.38 -2.58 16.33
N SER A 309 -23.33 -3.81 15.82
CA SER A 309 -24.41 -4.80 15.99
C SER A 309 -24.67 -5.15 17.47
N SER A 310 -23.64 -5.22 18.29
CA SER A 310 -23.75 -5.49 19.74
C SER A 310 -24.37 -4.32 20.50
N GLU A 311 -24.03 -3.08 20.14
CA GLU A 311 -24.62 -1.88 20.73
C GLU A 311 -26.13 -1.80 20.47
N VAL A 312 -26.58 -2.10 19.25
CA VAL A 312 -28.01 -2.14 18.89
C VAL A 312 -28.75 -3.17 19.76
N ARG A 313 -28.21 -4.40 19.85
CA ARG A 313 -28.81 -5.49 20.66
C ARG A 313 -28.86 -5.14 22.15
N ARG A 314 -27.78 -4.58 22.70
CA ARG A 314 -27.67 -4.25 24.13
C ARG A 314 -28.66 -3.17 24.56
N ARG A 315 -28.90 -2.16 23.71
CA ARG A 315 -29.75 -1.02 24.06
C ARG A 315 -31.23 -1.23 23.73
N GLY A 316 -31.58 -2.27 22.96
CA GLY A 316 -32.98 -2.58 22.60
C GLY A 316 -33.68 -1.44 21.85
N LEU A 317 -32.94 -0.66 21.06
CA LEU A 317 -33.44 0.54 20.39
C LEU A 317 -34.28 0.16 19.16
N SER A 318 -35.60 0.05 19.30
CA SER A 318 -36.51 -0.22 18.18
C SER A 318 -36.96 1.05 17.43
N ASN A 319 -36.96 2.21 18.11
CA ASN A 319 -37.53 3.46 17.59
C ASN A 319 -36.45 4.51 17.28
N ASN A 320 -35.19 4.12 17.08
CA ASN A 320 -34.09 5.05 16.80
C ASN A 320 -33.61 4.92 15.35
N ILE A 321 -33.77 5.97 14.54
CA ILE A 321 -33.48 5.94 13.09
C ILE A 321 -31.99 6.02 12.75
N LYS A 322 -31.14 6.38 13.72
CA LYS A 322 -29.68 6.46 13.54
C LYS A 322 -28.96 5.22 14.04
N LEU A 323 -29.33 4.75 15.24
CA LEU A 323 -28.67 3.66 15.96
C LEU A 323 -29.41 2.32 15.84
N GLY A 324 -30.64 2.30 15.37
CA GLY A 324 -31.37 1.06 15.11
C GLY A 324 -30.73 0.26 13.98
N SER A 325 -31.05 -1.02 13.91
CA SER A 325 -30.67 -1.91 12.81
C SER A 325 -31.16 -1.33 11.48
N GLY A 326 -30.28 -1.20 10.50
CA GLY A 326 -30.59 -0.53 9.23
C GLY A 326 -30.66 0.99 9.29
N GLY A 327 -30.29 1.59 10.43
CA GLY A 327 -30.31 3.04 10.61
C GLY A 327 -29.18 3.75 9.86
N ILE A 328 -29.16 5.07 9.98
CA ILE A 328 -28.22 5.91 9.22
C ILE A 328 -26.76 5.59 9.51
N ARG A 329 -26.43 5.17 10.74
CA ARG A 329 -25.06 4.77 11.11
C ARG A 329 -24.58 3.55 10.31
N GLU A 330 -25.44 2.60 10.00
CA GLU A 330 -25.08 1.44 9.18
C GLU A 330 -24.77 1.87 7.74
N VAL A 331 -25.53 2.81 7.17
CA VAL A 331 -25.24 3.38 5.84
C VAL A 331 -23.88 4.10 5.82
N GLU A 332 -23.63 4.95 6.83
CA GLU A 332 -22.34 5.65 7.00
C GLU A 332 -21.19 4.64 7.08
N PHE A 333 -21.37 3.56 7.85
CA PHE A 333 -20.39 2.51 8.02
C PHE A 333 -20.10 1.76 6.71
N ILE A 334 -21.15 1.34 5.97
CA ILE A 334 -21.00 0.67 4.66
C ILE A 334 -20.15 1.52 3.72
N ALA A 335 -20.50 2.79 3.55
CA ALA A 335 -19.77 3.68 2.65
C ALA A 335 -18.31 3.85 3.07
N GLN A 336 -18.06 4.17 4.36
CA GLN A 336 -16.71 4.44 4.87
C GLN A 336 -15.82 3.21 4.91
N VAL A 337 -16.37 2.01 5.07
CA VAL A 337 -15.61 0.75 4.96
C VAL A 337 -14.94 0.65 3.58
N PHE A 338 -15.65 0.95 2.50
CA PHE A 338 -15.05 0.95 1.15
C PHE A 338 -14.00 2.06 1.00
N GLN A 339 -14.22 3.23 1.60
CA GLN A 339 -13.22 4.31 1.61
C GLN A 339 -11.93 3.89 2.32
N LEU A 340 -12.03 3.20 3.45
CA LEU A 340 -10.87 2.73 4.21
C LEU A 340 -10.15 1.60 3.47
N ILE A 341 -10.86 0.65 2.86
CA ILE A 341 -10.25 -0.48 2.16
C ILE A 341 -9.64 -0.07 0.81
N ARG A 342 -10.35 0.74 0.02
CA ARG A 342 -9.97 1.02 -1.38
C ARG A 342 -9.49 2.44 -1.61
N GLY A 343 -9.80 3.40 -0.75
CA GLY A 343 -9.45 4.82 -0.93
C GLY A 343 -7.94 5.10 -1.01
N GLY A 344 -7.08 4.21 -0.51
CA GLY A 344 -5.63 4.29 -0.74
C GLY A 344 -5.25 4.17 -2.21
N ARG A 345 -5.92 3.27 -2.95
CA ARG A 345 -5.65 2.97 -4.36
C ARG A 345 -6.57 3.73 -5.31
N GLU A 346 -7.83 3.91 -4.93
CA GLU A 346 -8.88 4.55 -5.73
C GLU A 346 -9.13 5.99 -5.27
N PRO A 347 -8.71 7.01 -6.04
CA PRO A 347 -8.90 8.41 -5.66
C PRO A 347 -10.36 8.83 -5.56
N SER A 348 -11.27 8.22 -6.33
CA SER A 348 -12.71 8.53 -6.34
C SER A 348 -13.39 8.24 -5.00
N LEU A 349 -12.87 7.29 -4.21
CA LEU A 349 -13.38 6.95 -2.88
C LEU A 349 -12.83 7.85 -1.76
N ARG A 350 -12.04 8.88 -2.09
CA ARG A 350 -11.52 9.86 -1.12
C ARG A 350 -12.45 11.07 -0.92
N GLY A 351 -13.61 11.08 -1.60
CA GLY A 351 -14.65 12.08 -1.39
C GLY A 351 -15.13 12.08 0.06
N ARG A 352 -15.57 13.24 0.56
CA ARG A 352 -16.03 13.34 1.95
C ARG A 352 -17.54 13.17 2.05
N GLY A 353 -18.31 13.44 1.01
CA GLY A 353 -19.77 13.26 1.02
C GLY A 353 -20.16 11.78 1.00
N LEU A 354 -21.21 11.39 1.74
CA LEU A 354 -21.70 10.01 1.70
C LEU A 354 -22.28 9.67 0.32
N LEU A 355 -23.07 10.56 -0.28
CA LEU A 355 -23.69 10.34 -1.59
C LEU A 355 -22.67 10.29 -2.74
N GLU A 356 -21.63 11.13 -2.67
CA GLU A 356 -20.47 11.07 -3.57
C GLU A 356 -19.79 9.70 -3.47
N THR A 357 -19.60 9.21 -2.25
CA THR A 357 -18.97 7.92 -1.97
C THR A 357 -19.81 6.75 -2.51
N LEU A 358 -21.12 6.76 -2.31
CA LEU A 358 -22.02 5.74 -2.87
C LEU A 358 -21.98 5.73 -4.39
N SER A 359 -21.92 6.90 -5.03
CA SER A 359 -21.80 7.01 -6.49
C SER A 359 -20.44 6.47 -6.99
N ALA A 360 -19.36 6.70 -6.24
CA ALA A 360 -18.06 6.10 -6.52
C ALA A 360 -18.08 4.57 -6.35
N ILE A 361 -18.72 4.04 -5.30
CA ILE A 361 -18.91 2.59 -5.06
C ILE A 361 -19.64 1.94 -6.25
N GLU A 362 -20.70 2.58 -6.75
CA GLU A 362 -21.45 2.15 -7.93
C GLU A 362 -20.57 2.15 -9.19
N SER A 363 -19.85 3.25 -9.45
CA SER A 363 -18.97 3.37 -10.64
C SER A 363 -17.85 2.33 -10.68
N LEU A 364 -17.39 1.88 -9.51
CA LEU A 364 -16.33 0.88 -9.34
C LEU A 364 -16.87 -0.55 -9.25
N ASN A 365 -18.20 -0.75 -9.35
CA ASN A 365 -18.87 -2.04 -9.18
C ASN A 365 -18.48 -2.77 -7.88
N LEU A 366 -18.37 -2.03 -6.77
CA LEU A 366 -18.03 -2.59 -5.46
C LEU A 366 -19.24 -3.19 -4.72
N LEU A 367 -20.44 -2.76 -5.10
CA LEU A 367 -21.74 -3.30 -4.69
C LEU A 367 -22.63 -3.39 -5.93
N GLU A 368 -23.71 -4.18 -5.87
CA GLU A 368 -24.69 -4.23 -6.96
C GLU A 368 -25.40 -2.87 -7.10
N THR A 369 -25.70 -2.45 -8.33
CA THR A 369 -26.42 -1.20 -8.64
C THR A 369 -27.71 -1.07 -7.83
N LYS A 370 -28.42 -2.19 -7.63
CA LYS A 370 -29.66 -2.24 -6.84
C LYS A 370 -29.41 -1.95 -5.36
N GLU A 371 -28.34 -2.50 -4.79
CA GLU A 371 -27.97 -2.28 -3.39
C GLU A 371 -27.58 -0.82 -3.16
N VAL A 372 -26.78 -0.24 -4.07
CA VAL A 372 -26.43 1.18 -3.98
C VAL A 372 -27.67 2.07 -4.10
N GLY A 373 -28.59 1.74 -5.00
CA GLY A 373 -29.89 2.41 -5.11
C GLY A 373 -30.67 2.39 -3.80
N HIS A 374 -30.79 1.23 -3.16
CA HIS A 374 -31.45 1.09 -1.86
C HIS A 374 -30.77 1.92 -0.76
N LEU A 375 -29.43 1.91 -0.69
CA LEU A 375 -28.67 2.69 0.30
C LEU A 375 -28.87 4.20 0.11
N ARG A 376 -28.85 4.67 -1.14
CA ARG A 376 -29.06 6.08 -1.49
C ARG A 376 -30.46 6.55 -1.09
N GLU A 377 -31.48 5.81 -1.49
CA GLU A 377 -32.87 6.12 -1.15
C GLU A 377 -33.12 6.08 0.36
N ALA A 378 -32.60 5.06 1.05
CA ALA A 378 -32.72 4.95 2.50
C ALA A 378 -32.01 6.09 3.23
N TYR A 379 -30.81 6.49 2.79
CA TYR A 379 -30.10 7.62 3.40
C TYR A 379 -30.89 8.92 3.28
N LEU A 380 -31.34 9.25 2.06
CA LEU A 380 -32.14 10.46 1.80
C LEU A 380 -33.43 10.45 2.63
N PHE A 381 -34.14 9.32 2.66
CA PHE A 381 -35.37 9.20 3.43
C PHE A 381 -35.13 9.39 4.95
N LEU A 382 -34.19 8.65 5.52
CA LEU A 382 -33.92 8.67 6.96
C LEU A 382 -33.32 10.01 7.41
N ARG A 383 -32.50 10.66 6.59
CA ARG A 383 -31.91 11.95 6.90
C ARG A 383 -32.94 13.08 6.80
N ARG A 384 -33.87 13.03 5.85
CA ARG A 384 -35.03 13.96 5.80
C ARG A 384 -35.91 13.80 7.03
N LEU A 385 -36.22 12.56 7.40
CA LEU A 385 -36.99 12.25 8.60
C LEU A 385 -36.30 12.78 9.88
N GLU A 386 -34.98 12.57 10.01
CA GLU A 386 -34.20 13.11 11.13
C GLU A 386 -34.21 14.64 11.16
N ASN A 387 -33.96 15.30 10.03
CA ASN A 387 -33.91 16.76 9.96
C ASN A 387 -35.25 17.40 10.33
N LEU A 388 -36.37 16.89 9.78
CA LEU A 388 -37.70 17.40 10.10
C LEU A 388 -38.04 17.18 11.57
N LEU A 389 -37.78 15.98 12.10
CA LEU A 389 -37.98 15.67 13.52
C LEU A 389 -37.19 16.65 14.43
N GLN A 390 -35.95 16.97 14.07
CA GLN A 390 -35.13 17.93 14.80
C GLN A 390 -35.66 19.36 14.64
N ALA A 391 -36.09 19.75 13.44
CA ALA A 391 -36.60 21.08 13.11
C ALA A 391 -37.96 21.42 13.74
N MET A 392 -38.71 20.43 14.23
CA MET A 392 -39.95 20.67 14.97
C MET A 392 -39.71 21.50 16.22
N SER A 393 -38.59 21.31 16.92
CA SER A 393 -38.29 21.99 18.20
C SER A 393 -36.82 22.35 18.41
N ASP A 394 -35.98 22.28 17.37
CA ASP A 394 -34.52 22.41 17.43
C ASP A 394 -33.88 21.55 18.54
N LYS A 395 -34.23 20.27 18.54
CA LYS A 395 -33.75 19.28 19.51
C LYS A 395 -32.92 18.22 18.82
N GLN A 396 -31.77 17.89 19.38
CA GLN A 396 -30.92 16.78 18.93
C GLN A 396 -31.56 15.44 19.35
N THR A 397 -32.53 14.97 18.56
CA THR A 397 -33.17 13.66 18.74
C THR A 397 -33.01 12.81 17.48
N GLN A 398 -32.89 11.50 17.69
CA GLN A 398 -32.94 10.48 16.64
C GLN A 398 -33.97 9.39 16.98
N THR A 399 -34.74 9.59 18.05
CA THR A 399 -35.78 8.67 18.50
C THR A 399 -37.12 9.21 18.02
N LEU A 400 -37.88 8.37 17.33
CA LEU A 400 -39.21 8.72 16.84
C LEU A 400 -40.15 9.07 18.01
N PRO A 401 -41.08 10.02 17.82
CA PRO A 401 -41.95 10.50 18.89
C PRO A 401 -42.99 9.43 19.29
N ASP A 402 -43.34 9.42 20.57
CA ASP A 402 -44.41 8.57 21.12
C ASP A 402 -45.77 9.30 21.18
N GLY A 403 -45.78 10.64 21.13
CA GLY A 403 -46.99 11.45 21.20
C GLY A 403 -47.76 11.52 19.88
N GLU A 404 -49.09 11.39 19.94
CA GLU A 404 -49.95 11.36 18.75
C GLU A 404 -49.87 12.65 17.92
N LEU A 405 -49.71 13.80 18.57
CA LEU A 405 -49.59 15.10 17.90
C LEU A 405 -48.28 15.19 17.10
N GLU A 406 -47.16 14.86 17.73
CA GLU A 406 -45.84 14.91 17.11
C GLU A 406 -45.70 13.87 15.99
N GLN A 407 -46.31 12.69 16.15
CA GLN A 407 -46.40 11.67 15.11
C GLN A 407 -47.17 12.18 13.89
N LEU A 408 -48.31 12.84 14.10
CA LEU A 408 -49.10 13.43 13.02
C LEU A 408 -48.35 14.58 12.34
N GLN A 409 -47.69 15.45 13.09
CA GLN A 409 -46.85 16.52 12.55
C GLN A 409 -45.75 15.97 11.65
N LEU A 410 -45.03 14.94 12.11
CA LEU A 410 -43.93 14.34 11.34
C LEU A 410 -44.44 13.60 10.10
N ALA A 411 -45.57 12.90 10.18
CA ALA A 411 -46.21 12.26 9.03
C ALA A 411 -46.59 13.28 7.95
N VAL A 412 -47.21 14.39 8.35
CA VAL A 412 -47.59 15.47 7.43
C VAL A 412 -46.37 16.16 6.83
N ALA A 413 -45.32 16.41 7.62
CA ALA A 413 -44.07 17.02 7.16
C ALA A 413 -43.34 16.13 6.13
N MET A 414 -43.36 14.80 6.35
CA MET A 414 -42.83 13.81 5.41
C MET A 414 -43.77 13.52 4.23
N GLN A 415 -44.93 14.19 4.14
CA GLN A 415 -45.94 14.04 3.09
C GLN A 415 -46.63 12.67 3.04
N PHE A 416 -46.78 12.02 4.21
CA PHE A 416 -47.58 10.80 4.37
C PHE A 416 -48.99 11.12 4.88
N ALA A 417 -49.93 10.21 4.59
CA ALA A 417 -51.33 10.35 5.02
C ALA A 417 -51.51 10.15 6.53
N ASP A 418 -50.73 9.25 7.12
CA ASP A 418 -50.80 8.85 8.51
C ASP A 418 -49.46 8.31 9.02
N TRP A 419 -49.36 8.14 10.35
CA TRP A 419 -48.18 7.64 11.03
C TRP A 419 -47.82 6.20 10.66
N ASP A 420 -48.82 5.33 10.48
CA ASP A 420 -48.61 3.91 10.15
C ASP A 420 -47.96 3.73 8.78
N SER A 421 -48.32 4.57 7.82
CA SER A 421 -47.73 4.63 6.50
C SER A 421 -46.27 5.10 6.56
N LEU A 422 -45.98 6.14 7.34
CA LEU A 422 -44.61 6.65 7.54
C LEU A 422 -43.70 5.60 8.20
N ILE A 423 -44.16 4.93 9.27
CA ILE A 423 -43.33 3.95 9.97
C ILE A 423 -43.11 2.68 9.14
N THR A 424 -44.10 2.29 8.33
CA THR A 424 -43.95 1.16 7.40
C THR A 424 -42.88 1.47 6.36
N ALA A 425 -42.91 2.65 5.73
CA ALA A 425 -41.87 3.08 4.80
C ALA A 425 -40.48 3.13 5.47
N THR A 426 -40.41 3.67 6.69
CA THR A 426 -39.18 3.73 7.49
C THR A 426 -38.58 2.33 7.71
N ARG A 427 -39.40 1.35 8.09
CA ARG A 427 -38.96 -0.05 8.30
C ARG A 427 -38.46 -0.70 7.02
N VAL A 428 -39.07 -0.42 5.86
CA VAL A 428 -38.62 -0.95 4.57
C VAL A 428 -37.23 -0.44 4.22
N HIS A 429 -37.00 0.87 4.34
CA HIS A 429 -35.68 1.45 4.09
C HIS A 429 -34.62 0.89 5.06
N MET A 430 -34.93 0.79 6.35
CA MET A 430 -34.01 0.23 7.34
C MET A 430 -33.70 -1.26 7.05
N ALA A 431 -34.71 -2.06 6.72
CA ALA A 431 -34.49 -3.47 6.36
C ALA A 431 -33.55 -3.63 5.16
N ASN A 432 -33.72 -2.82 4.11
CA ASN A 432 -32.85 -2.85 2.94
C ASN A 432 -31.38 -2.51 3.27
N VAL A 433 -31.16 -1.50 4.13
CA VAL A 433 -29.81 -1.16 4.61
C VAL A 433 -29.21 -2.31 5.40
N HIS A 434 -29.99 -2.90 6.31
CA HIS A 434 -29.51 -3.95 7.20
C HIS A 434 -29.09 -5.21 6.44
N THR A 435 -29.80 -5.58 5.36
CA THR A 435 -29.39 -6.68 4.48
C THR A 435 -27.99 -6.46 3.91
N VAL A 436 -27.73 -5.28 3.34
CA VAL A 436 -26.40 -4.94 2.79
C VAL A 436 -25.34 -4.91 3.91
N PHE A 437 -25.70 -4.44 5.10
CA PHE A 437 -24.79 -4.41 6.25
C PHE A 437 -24.39 -5.80 6.72
N GLU A 438 -25.29 -6.77 6.74
CA GLU A 438 -25.00 -8.15 7.13
C GLU A 438 -24.03 -8.82 6.14
N ASP A 439 -24.22 -8.62 4.84
CA ASP A 439 -23.35 -9.16 3.79
C ASP A 439 -21.99 -8.43 3.68
N LEU A 440 -21.88 -7.23 4.26
CA LEU A 440 -20.67 -6.40 4.23
C LEU A 440 -19.52 -7.02 5.03
N ILE A 441 -18.47 -7.49 4.34
CA ILE A 441 -17.28 -8.15 4.93
C ILE A 441 -17.72 -9.42 5.70
N GLY A 442 -17.44 -10.59 5.10
CA GLY A 442 -17.83 -11.90 5.64
C GLY A 442 -17.52 -12.08 7.13
N VAL A 443 -18.38 -12.84 7.81
CA VAL A 443 -18.26 -13.21 9.23
C VAL A 443 -16.97 -14.03 9.43
N ASP A 444 -16.34 -13.94 10.61
CA ASP A 444 -15.20 -14.79 10.97
C ASP A 444 -15.59 -16.28 10.78
N GLU A 445 -15.09 -16.93 9.72
CA GLU A 445 -15.20 -18.38 9.49
C GLU A 445 -14.25 -19.18 10.42
N ASP A 446 -14.01 -18.70 11.65
CA ASP A 446 -13.15 -19.39 12.62
C ASP A 446 -13.80 -20.67 13.20
N ASP A 447 -15.05 -20.98 12.84
CA ASP A 447 -15.80 -22.18 13.32
C ASP A 447 -15.90 -23.35 12.32
N ALA A 448 -15.34 -23.25 11.10
CA ALA A 448 -15.62 -24.25 10.05
C ALA A 448 -14.67 -25.47 9.98
N ASN A 449 -13.62 -25.55 10.78
CA ASN A 449 -12.79 -26.76 10.88
C ASN A 449 -12.32 -27.01 12.32
N PRO A 450 -12.93 -27.95 13.05
CA PRO A 450 -12.45 -28.31 14.38
C PRO A 450 -11.08 -28.99 14.24
N ILE A 451 -10.03 -28.28 14.64
CA ILE A 451 -8.69 -28.85 14.80
C ILE A 451 -8.79 -29.98 15.83
N ALA A 452 -8.20 -31.13 15.54
CA ALA A 452 -8.22 -32.27 16.46
C ALA A 452 -7.57 -31.91 17.80
N SER A 453 -8.18 -32.33 18.91
CA SER A 453 -7.80 -31.91 20.28
C SER A 453 -6.34 -32.20 20.61
N HIS A 454 -5.78 -33.30 20.11
CA HIS A 454 -4.39 -33.68 20.35
C HIS A 454 -3.38 -32.64 19.81
N PHE A 455 -3.68 -31.90 18.73
CA PHE A 455 -2.79 -30.84 18.24
C PHE A 455 -2.80 -29.60 19.15
N SER A 456 -3.94 -29.29 19.78
CA SER A 456 -4.02 -28.26 20.81
C SER A 456 -3.27 -28.69 22.07
N GLU A 457 -3.40 -29.96 22.47
CA GLU A 457 -2.70 -30.53 23.61
C GLU A 457 -1.17 -30.47 23.45
N LEU A 458 -0.64 -30.73 22.25
CA LEU A 458 0.80 -30.57 21.96
C LEU A 458 1.30 -29.16 22.29
N TRP A 459 0.51 -28.13 21.98
CA TRP A 459 0.90 -26.75 22.24
C TRP A 459 0.72 -26.39 23.72
N ASP A 460 -0.43 -26.71 24.32
CA ASP A 460 -0.75 -26.31 25.69
C ASP A 460 0.14 -27.01 26.72
N MET A 461 0.39 -28.31 26.51
CA MET A 461 1.20 -29.16 27.39
C MET A 461 2.70 -29.12 27.08
N ALA A 462 3.18 -28.17 26.26
CA ALA A 462 4.59 -27.98 25.90
C ALA A 462 5.55 -27.56 27.05
N HIS A 463 5.22 -27.94 28.29
CA HIS A 463 6.01 -27.84 29.51
C HIS A 463 6.17 -29.21 30.21
N LYS A 464 5.47 -30.26 29.75
CA LYS A 464 5.50 -31.63 30.29
C LYS A 464 5.91 -32.60 29.20
N GLN A 465 7.17 -33.01 29.21
CA GLN A 465 7.76 -33.84 28.16
C GLN A 465 7.02 -35.19 27.99
N ASP A 466 6.75 -35.89 29.09
CA ASP A 466 6.08 -37.20 29.09
C ASP A 466 4.70 -37.17 28.39
N VAL A 467 3.97 -36.06 28.47
CA VAL A 467 2.63 -35.91 27.87
C VAL A 467 2.72 -35.73 26.36
N ILE A 468 3.65 -34.88 25.88
CA ILE A 468 3.84 -34.65 24.44
C ILE A 468 4.36 -35.93 23.77
N GLU A 469 5.28 -36.65 24.42
CA GLU A 469 5.80 -37.92 23.91
C GLU A 469 4.68 -38.94 23.69
N GLN A 470 3.76 -39.08 24.67
CA GLN A 470 2.60 -39.95 24.54
C GLN A 470 1.68 -39.56 23.39
N VAL A 471 1.38 -38.26 23.22
CA VAL A 471 0.55 -37.77 22.11
C VAL A 471 1.22 -38.04 20.76
N LEU A 472 2.53 -37.80 20.65
CA LEU A 472 3.30 -38.04 19.44
C LEU A 472 3.44 -39.53 19.11
N GLU A 473 3.52 -40.40 20.11
CA GLU A 473 3.65 -41.86 19.96
C GLU A 473 2.31 -42.54 19.66
N HIS A 474 1.23 -42.18 20.36
CA HIS A 474 -0.04 -42.90 20.32
C HIS A 474 -1.10 -42.25 19.43
N ASP A 475 -1.21 -40.93 19.39
CA ASP A 475 -2.24 -40.24 18.60
C ASP A 475 -1.75 -39.89 17.20
N ILE A 476 -0.47 -39.50 17.07
CA ILE A 476 0.13 -39.10 15.78
C ILE A 476 1.00 -40.22 15.18
N ALA A 477 1.58 -41.09 16.01
CA ALA A 477 2.39 -42.24 15.63
C ALA A 477 3.66 -41.92 14.80
N ILE A 478 4.49 -40.98 15.26
CA ILE A 478 5.77 -40.64 14.59
C ILE A 478 6.91 -41.58 14.99
N ALA A 479 7.94 -41.69 14.12
CA ALA A 479 9.07 -42.59 14.33
C ALA A 479 10.00 -42.19 15.51
N ASN A 480 10.19 -40.88 15.75
CA ASN A 480 11.07 -40.35 16.80
C ASN A 480 10.36 -39.34 17.74
N PRO A 481 9.44 -39.79 18.63
CA PRO A 481 8.67 -38.91 19.52
C PRO A 481 9.53 -38.04 20.45
N LEU A 482 10.61 -38.61 21.00
CA LEU A 482 11.51 -37.95 21.96
C LEU A 482 12.18 -36.69 21.38
N GLU A 483 12.62 -36.74 20.12
CA GLU A 483 13.32 -35.62 19.49
C GLU A 483 12.35 -34.50 19.10
N ALA A 484 11.18 -34.85 18.57
CA ALA A 484 10.12 -33.90 18.25
C ALA A 484 9.60 -33.20 19.51
N ALA A 485 9.38 -33.92 20.60
CA ALA A 485 8.96 -33.35 21.88
C ALA A 485 9.97 -32.32 22.40
N LYS A 486 11.27 -32.65 22.40
CA LYS A 486 12.34 -31.71 22.78
C LYS A 486 12.34 -30.46 21.91
N THR A 487 12.14 -30.61 20.60
CA THR A 487 12.13 -29.49 19.65
C THR A 487 10.96 -28.54 19.93
N ILE A 488 9.76 -29.06 20.17
CA ILE A 488 8.55 -28.27 20.48
C ILE A 488 8.72 -27.52 21.80
N ILE A 489 9.20 -28.20 22.85
CA ILE A 489 9.42 -27.61 24.18
C ILE A 489 10.46 -26.49 24.10
N GLN A 490 11.58 -26.74 23.42
CA GLN A 490 12.64 -25.76 23.24
C GLN A 490 12.12 -24.53 22.49
N PHE A 491 11.34 -24.73 21.43
CA PHE A 491 10.73 -23.63 20.68
C PHE A 491 9.80 -22.77 21.53
N LYS A 492 8.89 -23.38 22.33
CA LYS A 492 8.00 -22.62 23.22
C LYS A 492 8.78 -21.85 24.29
N ALA A 493 9.86 -22.44 24.82
CA ALA A 493 10.76 -21.78 25.76
C ALA A 493 11.50 -20.59 25.13
N ASP A 494 11.92 -20.69 23.86
CA ASP A 494 12.57 -19.60 23.14
C ASP A 494 11.61 -18.47 22.78
N LEU A 495 10.35 -18.79 22.47
CA LEU A 495 9.29 -17.80 22.28
C LEU A 495 9.02 -16.99 23.56
N ALA A 496 9.08 -17.62 24.73
CA ALA A 496 8.92 -16.93 26.01
C ALA A 496 10.00 -15.87 26.27
N LYS A 497 11.17 -15.97 25.63
CA LYS A 497 12.26 -14.98 25.72
C LYS A 497 12.05 -13.77 24.82
N LYS A 498 11.12 -13.82 23.86
CA LYS A 498 10.82 -12.72 22.94
C LYS A 498 9.69 -11.83 23.46
N THR A 499 9.81 -10.52 23.23
CA THR A 499 8.79 -9.53 23.59
C THR A 499 7.61 -9.59 22.62
N LEU A 500 6.71 -10.56 22.84
CA LEU A 500 5.46 -10.70 22.12
C LEU A 500 4.36 -9.89 22.83
N GLY A 501 3.71 -8.99 22.09
CA GLY A 501 2.50 -8.32 22.57
C GLY A 501 1.33 -9.31 22.75
N PRO A 502 0.28 -8.94 23.50
CA PRO A 502 -0.87 -9.82 23.77
C PRO A 502 -1.49 -10.39 22.49
N ARG A 503 -1.63 -9.55 21.46
CA ARG A 503 -2.14 -9.92 20.13
C ARG A 503 -1.33 -11.04 19.46
N GLY A 504 0.00 -10.95 19.47
CA GLY A 504 0.87 -11.96 18.86
C GLY A 504 0.80 -13.31 19.59
N ARG A 505 0.61 -13.30 20.93
CA ARG A 505 0.45 -14.52 21.72
C ARG A 505 -0.88 -15.22 21.44
N GLU A 506 -1.97 -14.47 21.31
CA GLU A 506 -3.29 -15.00 20.96
C GLU A 506 -3.27 -15.68 19.59
N VAL A 507 -2.69 -15.02 18.58
CA VAL A 507 -2.56 -15.58 17.23
C VAL A 507 -1.68 -16.84 17.25
N LEU A 508 -0.56 -16.85 17.97
CA LEU A 508 0.26 -18.07 18.09
C LEU A 508 -0.51 -19.24 18.71
N ASN A 509 -1.33 -19.00 19.72
CA ASN A 509 -2.11 -20.07 20.36
C ASN A 509 -3.15 -20.68 19.40
N ARG A 510 -3.69 -19.89 18.47
CA ARG A 510 -4.57 -20.36 17.38
C ARG A 510 -3.80 -21.04 16.25
N LEU A 511 -2.67 -20.46 15.86
CA LEU A 511 -1.86 -20.89 14.72
C LEU A 511 -1.09 -22.19 14.99
N MET A 512 -0.49 -22.37 16.16
CA MET A 512 0.39 -23.50 16.44
C MET A 512 -0.29 -24.88 16.29
N PRO A 513 -1.54 -25.08 16.76
CA PRO A 513 -2.28 -26.29 16.47
C PRO A 513 -2.48 -26.54 14.97
N LYS A 514 -2.80 -25.50 14.18
CA LYS A 514 -2.92 -25.58 12.70
C LYS A 514 -1.58 -25.96 12.05
N VAL A 515 -0.47 -25.41 12.56
CA VAL A 515 0.89 -25.74 12.09
C VAL A 515 1.22 -27.21 12.32
N PHE A 516 0.92 -27.73 13.52
CA PHE A 516 1.15 -29.15 13.83
C PHE A 516 0.29 -30.07 12.96
N GLN A 517 -0.97 -29.73 12.77
CA GLN A 517 -1.85 -30.47 11.87
C GLN A 517 -1.28 -30.53 10.44
N ALA A 518 -0.86 -29.39 9.90
CA ALA A 518 -0.27 -29.34 8.56
C ALA A 518 1.06 -30.13 8.45
N LEU A 519 1.91 -30.07 9.48
CA LEU A 519 3.17 -30.82 9.54
C LEU A 519 2.96 -32.33 9.57
N TYR A 520 2.12 -32.83 10.47
CA TYR A 520 1.98 -34.28 10.68
C TYR A 520 1.01 -34.96 9.72
N THR A 521 0.19 -34.20 8.98
CA THR A 521 -0.61 -34.76 7.88
C THR A 521 0.24 -35.02 6.62
N ALA A 522 1.36 -34.29 6.46
CA ALA A 522 2.26 -34.46 5.32
C ALA A 522 3.18 -35.68 5.54
N LYS A 523 3.01 -36.72 4.69
CA LYS A 523 3.73 -38.02 4.81
C LYS A 523 5.25 -37.92 4.68
N ASP A 524 5.77 -36.82 4.13
CA ASP A 524 7.20 -36.61 3.83
C ASP A 524 7.88 -35.60 4.79
N ALA A 525 7.25 -35.26 5.92
CA ALA A 525 7.66 -34.16 6.80
C ALA A 525 8.75 -34.47 7.84
N GLU A 526 9.68 -35.40 7.57
CA GLU A 526 10.74 -35.78 8.53
C GLU A 526 11.56 -34.58 9.03
N PHE A 527 11.88 -33.63 8.13
CA PHE A 527 12.61 -32.40 8.46
C PHE A 527 11.72 -31.15 8.56
N GLY A 528 10.40 -31.30 8.41
CA GLY A 528 9.47 -30.17 8.32
C GLY A 528 9.37 -29.39 9.63
N LEU A 529 9.34 -30.10 10.77
CA LEU A 529 9.13 -29.50 12.09
C LEU A 529 10.23 -28.46 12.42
N SER A 530 11.50 -28.85 12.36
CA SER A 530 12.61 -27.96 12.74
C SER A 530 12.70 -26.73 11.83
N ARG A 531 12.47 -26.89 10.52
CA ARG A 531 12.55 -25.80 9.54
C ARG A 531 11.39 -24.81 9.66
N VAL A 532 10.16 -25.31 9.81
CA VAL A 532 8.97 -24.47 10.00
C VAL A 532 9.05 -23.71 11.33
N LEU A 533 9.44 -24.37 12.41
CA LEU A 533 9.62 -23.70 13.70
C LEU A 533 10.76 -22.66 13.66
N HIS A 534 11.85 -22.94 12.94
CA HIS A 534 12.92 -21.95 12.75
C HIS A 534 12.44 -20.70 12.00
N LEU A 535 11.63 -20.87 10.95
CA LEU A 535 11.00 -19.76 10.24
C LEU A 535 10.05 -18.98 11.15
N LEU A 536 9.13 -19.66 11.84
CA LEU A 536 8.20 -19.04 12.77
C LEU A 536 8.94 -18.25 13.84
N HIS A 537 10.03 -18.80 14.38
CA HIS A 537 10.88 -18.09 15.35
C HIS A 537 11.44 -16.78 14.78
N LYS A 538 11.82 -16.73 13.50
CA LYS A 538 12.32 -15.50 12.85
C LYS A 538 11.23 -14.44 12.68
N ILE A 539 9.99 -14.84 12.36
CA ILE A 539 8.90 -13.91 12.07
C ILE A 539 8.01 -13.59 13.27
N VAL A 540 8.19 -14.27 14.41
CA VAL A 540 7.23 -14.24 15.53
C VAL A 540 6.93 -12.83 16.09
N THR A 541 7.87 -11.88 15.98
CA THR A 541 7.67 -10.50 16.44
C THR A 541 6.81 -9.67 15.49
N ARG A 542 6.50 -10.19 14.30
CA ARG A 542 5.70 -9.54 13.26
C ARG A 542 4.32 -10.20 13.18
N THR A 543 3.42 -9.74 14.03
CA THR A 543 2.09 -10.32 14.21
C THR A 543 1.30 -10.45 12.90
N THR A 544 1.45 -9.52 11.95
CA THR A 544 0.74 -9.53 10.66
C THR A 544 1.03 -10.80 9.84
N TYR A 545 2.27 -11.28 9.84
CA TYR A 545 2.63 -12.51 9.13
C TYR A 545 2.11 -13.76 9.83
N LEU A 546 2.01 -13.75 11.16
CA LEU A 546 1.40 -14.84 11.90
C LEU A 546 -0.11 -14.91 11.61
N GLU A 547 -0.77 -13.75 11.57
CA GLU A 547 -2.19 -13.64 11.20
C GLU A 547 -2.43 -14.16 9.79
N LEU A 548 -1.58 -13.78 8.81
CA LEU A 548 -1.67 -14.30 7.44
C LEU A 548 -1.67 -15.84 7.41
N LEU A 549 -0.79 -16.49 8.16
CA LEU A 549 -0.71 -17.95 8.21
C LEU A 549 -1.88 -18.60 8.95
N ASP A 550 -2.43 -17.91 9.95
CA ASP A 550 -3.56 -18.39 10.75
C ASP A 550 -4.87 -18.33 9.96
N GLU A 551 -5.05 -17.28 9.17
CA GLU A 551 -6.26 -16.96 8.41
C GLU A 551 -6.29 -17.61 7.01
N HIS A 552 -5.13 -17.96 6.45
CA HIS A 552 -5.02 -18.63 5.15
C HIS A 552 -4.45 -20.06 5.30
N PRO A 553 -5.30 -21.08 5.57
CA PRO A 553 -4.85 -22.48 5.70
C PRO A 553 -4.09 -22.99 4.46
N ALA A 554 -4.46 -22.51 3.26
CA ALA A 554 -3.76 -22.83 2.03
C ALA A 554 -2.30 -22.33 2.06
N ALA A 555 -2.06 -21.10 2.52
CA ALA A 555 -0.72 -20.53 2.64
C ALA A 555 0.12 -21.29 3.68
N LEU A 556 -0.46 -21.65 4.82
CA LEU A 556 0.21 -22.48 5.83
C LEU A 556 0.59 -23.85 5.27
N THR A 557 -0.30 -24.49 4.52
CA THR A 557 -0.04 -25.78 3.87
C THR A 557 1.13 -25.68 2.88
N GLN A 558 1.17 -24.61 2.07
CA GLN A 558 2.29 -24.37 1.14
C GLN A 558 3.59 -24.07 1.89
N LEU A 559 3.54 -23.28 2.97
CA LEU A 559 4.70 -22.98 3.80
C LEU A 559 5.33 -24.27 4.34
N VAL A 560 4.51 -25.14 4.92
CA VAL A 560 4.96 -26.43 5.45
C VAL A 560 5.55 -27.29 4.34
N ARG A 561 4.88 -27.40 3.19
CA ARG A 561 5.35 -28.19 2.04
C ARG A 561 6.72 -27.69 1.54
N LEU A 562 6.85 -26.40 1.28
CA LEU A 562 8.08 -25.83 0.72
C LEU A 562 9.24 -25.85 1.72
N CYS A 563 9.00 -25.55 3.00
CA CYS A 563 10.05 -25.64 4.03
C CYS A 563 10.53 -27.08 4.24
N THR A 564 9.60 -28.04 4.19
CA THR A 564 9.93 -29.47 4.26
C THR A 564 10.79 -29.90 3.09
N ALA A 565 10.47 -29.45 1.88
CA ALA A 565 11.18 -29.82 0.67
C ALA A 565 12.56 -29.13 0.54
N SER A 566 12.68 -27.85 0.91
CA SER A 566 13.90 -27.07 0.70
C SER A 566 14.30 -26.21 1.91
N PRO A 567 15.50 -26.44 2.49
CA PRO A 567 16.07 -25.52 3.47
C PRO A 567 16.41 -24.16 2.86
N MET A 568 16.77 -24.08 1.58
CA MET A 568 17.02 -22.81 0.89
C MET A 568 15.78 -21.91 0.93
N ILE A 569 14.61 -22.46 0.59
CA ILE A 569 13.34 -21.70 0.66
C ILE A 569 12.99 -21.33 2.10
N SER A 570 13.17 -22.24 3.05
CA SER A 570 12.93 -21.95 4.47
C SER A 570 13.80 -20.78 4.97
N GLU A 571 15.07 -20.75 4.60
CA GLU A 571 15.99 -19.66 4.93
C GLU A 571 15.59 -18.36 4.20
N GLN A 572 15.19 -18.44 2.93
CA GLN A 572 14.75 -17.31 2.13
C GLN A 572 13.50 -16.66 2.73
N LEU A 573 12.45 -17.43 3.03
CA LEU A 573 11.22 -16.95 3.66
C LEU A 573 11.49 -16.38 5.06
N GLY A 574 12.39 -16.99 5.82
CA GLY A 574 12.81 -16.48 7.13
C GLY A 574 13.59 -15.16 7.04
N ARG A 575 14.36 -14.96 5.96
CA ARG A 575 15.13 -13.73 5.72
C ARG A 575 14.27 -12.62 5.12
N TYR A 576 13.32 -12.97 4.27
CA TYR A 576 12.43 -12.06 3.55
C TYR A 576 10.96 -12.45 3.79
N PRO A 577 10.38 -12.11 4.96
CA PRO A 577 9.01 -12.53 5.30
C PRO A 577 7.91 -11.95 4.41
N ILE A 578 8.20 -10.90 3.63
CA ILE A 578 7.26 -10.35 2.63
C ILE A 578 6.87 -11.41 1.58
N LEU A 579 7.73 -12.41 1.36
CA LEU A 579 7.46 -13.50 0.45
C LEU A 579 6.35 -14.46 0.93
N LEU A 580 5.91 -14.35 2.19
CA LEU A 580 4.78 -15.13 2.69
C LEU A 580 3.48 -14.79 1.94
N ASP A 581 3.36 -13.58 1.39
CA ASP A 581 2.23 -13.16 0.57
C ASP A 581 2.09 -14.00 -0.70
N GLU A 582 3.21 -14.47 -1.27
CA GLU A 582 3.22 -15.35 -2.45
C GLU A 582 2.63 -16.73 -2.17
N LEU A 583 2.50 -17.13 -0.90
CA LEU A 583 1.94 -18.42 -0.51
C LEU A 583 0.41 -18.45 -0.54
N ILE A 584 -0.24 -17.27 -0.61
CA ILE A 584 -1.70 -17.14 -0.59
C ILE A 584 -2.31 -17.70 -1.88
N ASP A 585 -1.65 -17.53 -3.03
CA ASP A 585 -2.14 -17.97 -4.34
C ASP A 585 -1.23 -19.09 -4.92
N PRO A 586 -1.60 -20.37 -4.75
CA PRO A 586 -0.84 -21.48 -5.28
C PRO A 586 -0.66 -21.45 -6.81
N GLN A 587 -1.60 -20.86 -7.55
CA GLN A 587 -1.49 -20.83 -9.02
C GLN A 587 -0.33 -19.94 -9.45
N GLN A 588 -0.16 -18.78 -8.82
CA GLN A 588 0.98 -17.90 -9.09
C GLN A 588 2.29 -18.44 -8.53
N LEU A 589 2.23 -19.13 -7.39
CA LEU A 589 3.42 -19.68 -6.73
C LEU A 589 4.12 -20.76 -7.57
N TYR A 590 3.34 -21.66 -8.19
CA TYR A 590 3.86 -22.81 -8.94
C TYR A 590 3.95 -22.58 -10.45
N ASN A 591 3.51 -21.41 -10.94
CA ASN A 591 3.62 -21.04 -12.34
C ASN A 591 4.55 -19.81 -12.49
N PRO A 592 5.85 -20.02 -12.77
CA PRO A 592 6.79 -18.93 -12.94
C PRO A 592 6.37 -17.98 -14.07
N VAL A 593 6.87 -16.74 -13.99
CA VAL A 593 6.66 -15.73 -15.02
C VAL A 593 7.11 -16.28 -16.38
N PRO A 594 6.30 -16.14 -17.45
CA PRO A 594 6.72 -16.52 -18.79
C PRO A 594 8.03 -15.82 -19.18
N LEU A 595 8.93 -16.52 -19.85
CA LEU A 595 10.30 -16.03 -20.15
C LEU A 595 10.31 -14.63 -20.79
N GLU A 596 9.39 -14.36 -21.71
CA GLU A 596 9.30 -13.08 -22.43
C GLU A 596 8.69 -11.94 -21.60
N SER A 597 8.02 -12.26 -20.49
CA SER A 597 7.21 -11.30 -19.71
C SER A 597 7.95 -10.65 -18.55
N TYR A 598 9.15 -11.11 -18.16
CA TYR A 598 9.87 -10.59 -16.99
C TYR A 598 10.07 -9.06 -17.02
N LYS A 599 10.36 -8.49 -18.20
CA LYS A 599 10.54 -7.04 -18.36
C LYS A 599 9.25 -6.27 -18.13
N THR A 600 8.14 -6.77 -18.67
CA THR A 600 6.81 -6.16 -18.55
C THR A 600 6.32 -6.25 -17.11
N GLU A 601 6.38 -7.44 -16.51
CA GLU A 601 5.99 -7.67 -15.11
C GLU A 601 6.78 -6.80 -14.14
N LEU A 602 8.10 -6.67 -14.35
CA LEU A 602 8.94 -5.81 -13.52
C LEU A 602 8.55 -4.33 -13.69
N ARG A 603 8.24 -3.89 -14.91
CA ARG A 603 7.78 -2.52 -15.17
C ARG A 603 6.46 -2.24 -14.46
N ASP A 604 5.49 -3.14 -14.55
CA ASP A 604 4.19 -3.01 -13.90
C ASP A 604 4.29 -3.05 -12.37
N TYR A 605 5.25 -3.82 -11.84
CA TYR A 605 5.58 -3.85 -10.43
C TYR A 605 6.14 -2.49 -9.95
N LEU A 606 7.11 -1.93 -10.68
CA LEU A 606 7.75 -0.65 -10.33
C LEU A 606 6.86 0.57 -10.58
N ALA A 607 5.90 0.50 -11.52
CA ALA A 607 4.97 1.60 -11.84
C ALA A 607 4.09 2.02 -10.66
N ARG A 608 3.97 1.17 -9.63
CA ARG A 608 3.23 1.45 -8.39
C ARG A 608 4.03 2.32 -7.40
N ILE A 609 5.33 2.48 -7.65
CA ILE A 609 6.28 3.19 -6.79
C ILE A 609 6.56 4.56 -7.45
N PRO A 610 6.55 5.68 -6.70
CA PRO A 610 6.93 6.97 -7.26
C PRO A 610 8.33 6.93 -7.89
N GLU A 611 8.51 7.51 -9.08
CA GLU A 611 9.78 7.47 -9.81
C GLU A 611 10.89 8.30 -9.13
N ASP A 612 10.50 9.29 -8.34
CA ASP A 612 11.37 10.18 -7.56
C ASP A 612 11.84 9.55 -6.23
N ASP A 613 11.14 8.53 -5.73
CA ASP A 613 11.53 7.80 -4.52
C ASP A 613 12.54 6.68 -4.83
N MET A 614 13.81 7.07 -4.91
CA MET A 614 14.91 6.18 -5.26
C MET A 614 15.09 4.99 -4.32
N GLU A 615 14.84 5.18 -3.02
CA GLU A 615 15.01 4.12 -2.02
C GLU A 615 13.93 3.05 -2.20
N GLN A 616 12.68 3.46 -2.40
CA GLN A 616 11.60 2.51 -2.68
C GLN A 616 11.78 1.82 -4.04
N GLN A 617 12.25 2.51 -5.08
CA GLN A 617 12.56 1.88 -6.36
C GLN A 617 13.65 0.81 -6.22
N MET A 618 14.71 1.10 -5.46
CA MET A 618 15.77 0.12 -5.16
C MET A 618 15.26 -1.08 -4.35
N GLU A 619 14.37 -0.84 -3.40
CA GLU A 619 13.73 -1.90 -2.62
C GLU A 619 12.78 -2.75 -3.50
N GLY A 620 12.01 -2.12 -4.39
CA GLY A 620 11.10 -2.79 -5.32
C GLY A 620 11.81 -3.77 -6.26
N LEU A 621 12.97 -3.39 -6.80
CA LEU A 621 13.81 -4.30 -7.60
C LEU A 621 14.19 -5.58 -6.83
N ARG A 622 14.54 -5.43 -5.55
CA ARG A 622 14.95 -6.56 -4.70
C ARG A 622 13.77 -7.44 -4.35
N GLN A 623 12.63 -6.86 -3.99
CA GLN A 623 11.41 -7.60 -3.70
C GLN A 623 10.98 -8.42 -4.93
N PHE A 624 10.93 -7.81 -6.11
CA PHE A 624 10.61 -8.51 -7.35
C PHE A 624 11.57 -9.68 -7.64
N LYS A 625 12.89 -9.47 -7.47
CA LYS A 625 13.89 -10.54 -7.59
C LYS A 625 13.57 -11.70 -6.64
N GLN A 626 13.34 -11.41 -5.36
CA GLN A 626 13.11 -12.43 -4.34
C GLN A 626 11.81 -13.21 -4.61
N THR A 627 10.75 -12.52 -5.03
CA THR A 627 9.48 -13.14 -5.46
C THR A 627 9.70 -14.09 -6.63
N CYS A 628 10.38 -13.64 -7.68
CA CYS A 628 10.63 -14.48 -8.85
C CYS A 628 11.50 -15.70 -8.51
N ILE A 629 12.53 -15.53 -7.68
CA ILE A 629 13.36 -16.65 -7.22
C ILE A 629 12.54 -17.68 -6.44
N LEU A 630 11.65 -17.22 -5.54
CA LEU A 630 10.78 -18.12 -4.80
C LEU A 630 9.86 -18.91 -5.75
N ARG A 631 9.23 -18.24 -6.72
CA ARG A 631 8.34 -18.91 -7.70
C ARG A 631 9.09 -19.94 -8.55
N ILE A 632 10.30 -19.60 -9.01
CA ILE A 632 11.15 -20.54 -9.77
C ILE A 632 11.50 -21.75 -8.91
N ALA A 633 11.96 -21.53 -7.66
CA ALA A 633 12.33 -22.61 -6.75
C ALA A 633 11.13 -23.48 -6.32
N ALA A 634 9.97 -22.87 -6.09
CA ALA A 634 8.74 -23.58 -5.76
C ALA A 634 8.27 -24.47 -6.92
N ALA A 635 8.32 -23.96 -8.16
CA ALA A 635 7.97 -24.72 -9.36
C ALA A 635 8.96 -25.86 -9.64
N ASP A 636 10.25 -25.63 -9.44
CA ASP A 636 11.32 -26.63 -9.54
C ASP A 636 11.07 -27.80 -8.55
N ILE A 637 10.87 -27.48 -7.27
CA ILE A 637 10.56 -28.47 -6.22
C ILE A 637 9.26 -29.24 -6.48
N ALA A 638 8.24 -28.56 -6.99
CA ALA A 638 6.95 -29.20 -7.29
C ALA A 638 6.99 -30.05 -8.56
N GLY A 639 8.10 -30.05 -9.31
CA GLY A 639 8.21 -30.69 -10.62
C GLY A 639 7.37 -30.02 -11.71
N ALA A 640 6.89 -28.79 -11.46
CA ALA A 640 6.10 -28.01 -12.41
C ALA A 640 6.99 -27.30 -13.45
N LEU A 641 8.24 -27.02 -13.10
CA LEU A 641 9.26 -26.49 -14.01
C LEU A 641 10.35 -27.55 -14.23
N PRO A 642 10.64 -27.94 -15.48
CA PRO A 642 11.80 -28.78 -15.75
C PRO A 642 13.07 -28.07 -15.29
N VAL A 643 13.92 -28.74 -14.52
CA VAL A 643 15.19 -28.21 -13.99
C VAL A 643 16.06 -27.55 -15.08
N MET A 644 16.01 -28.10 -16.29
CA MET A 644 16.68 -27.57 -17.48
C MET A 644 16.28 -26.15 -17.87
N LYS A 645 15.09 -25.70 -17.44
CA LYS A 645 14.55 -24.36 -17.67
C LYS A 645 14.82 -23.39 -16.51
N VAL A 646 15.29 -23.86 -15.36
CA VAL A 646 15.60 -23.01 -14.20
C VAL A 646 16.63 -21.95 -14.57
N SER A 647 17.74 -22.35 -15.21
CA SER A 647 18.77 -21.39 -15.65
C SER A 647 18.27 -20.41 -16.71
N ASP A 648 17.33 -20.81 -17.58
CA ASP A 648 16.70 -19.91 -18.54
C ASP A 648 15.93 -18.81 -17.77
N HIS A 649 15.03 -19.18 -16.86
CA HIS A 649 14.26 -18.24 -16.04
C HIS A 649 15.13 -17.30 -15.23
N LEU A 650 16.18 -17.83 -14.57
CA LEU A 650 17.11 -17.01 -13.80
C LEU A 650 17.90 -16.02 -14.68
N THR A 651 18.19 -16.40 -15.93
CA THR A 651 18.88 -15.53 -16.89
C THR A 651 17.96 -14.42 -17.40
N TYR A 652 16.73 -14.73 -17.80
CA TYR A 652 15.74 -13.72 -18.20
C TYR A 652 15.42 -12.75 -17.05
N LEU A 653 15.31 -13.24 -15.82
CA LEU A 653 15.13 -12.40 -14.63
C LEU A 653 16.31 -11.45 -14.44
N ALA A 654 17.55 -11.95 -14.54
CA ALA A 654 18.74 -11.12 -14.39
C ALA A 654 18.80 -10.02 -15.47
N GLU A 655 18.46 -10.33 -16.72
CA GLU A 655 18.42 -9.35 -17.81
C GLU A 655 17.38 -8.26 -17.60
N ALA A 656 16.17 -8.62 -17.18
CA ALA A 656 15.12 -7.65 -16.87
C ALA A 656 15.56 -6.71 -15.73
N ILE A 657 16.21 -7.25 -14.70
CA ILE A 657 16.76 -6.49 -13.58
C ILE A 657 17.92 -5.57 -14.03
N VAL A 658 18.82 -6.05 -14.90
CA VAL A 658 19.89 -5.24 -15.49
C VAL A 658 19.32 -4.06 -16.26
N GLU A 659 18.34 -4.28 -17.13
CA GLU A 659 17.69 -3.21 -17.88
C GLU A 659 17.03 -2.17 -16.95
N ALA A 660 16.24 -2.63 -15.97
CA ALA A 660 15.56 -1.74 -15.03
C ALA A 660 16.55 -0.94 -14.16
N GLY A 661 17.61 -1.59 -13.66
CA GLY A 661 18.65 -0.93 -12.89
C GLY A 661 19.43 0.12 -13.70
N ILE A 662 19.65 -0.13 -14.99
CA ILE A 662 20.26 0.84 -15.91
C ILE A 662 19.31 2.01 -16.16
N ASN A 663 18.01 1.75 -16.39
CA ASN A 663 17.00 2.80 -16.54
C ASN A 663 16.98 3.72 -15.32
N GLN A 664 17.00 3.16 -14.12
CA GLN A 664 17.04 3.94 -12.88
C GLN A 664 18.35 4.71 -12.73
N ALA A 665 19.50 4.10 -13.02
CA ALA A 665 20.79 4.77 -12.99
C ALA A 665 20.87 5.92 -14.00
N TRP A 666 20.33 5.73 -15.21
CA TRP A 666 20.28 6.74 -16.25
C TRP A 666 19.51 7.97 -15.77
N LEU A 667 18.27 7.79 -15.31
CA LEU A 667 17.45 8.89 -14.80
C LEU A 667 18.18 9.69 -13.71
N GLN A 668 18.86 9.03 -12.78
CA GLN A 668 19.60 9.70 -11.70
C GLN A 668 20.80 10.51 -12.19
N VAL A 669 21.58 9.97 -13.12
CA VAL A 669 22.77 10.66 -13.64
C VAL A 669 22.35 11.80 -14.57
N SER A 670 21.36 11.56 -15.43
CA SER A 670 20.82 12.56 -16.36
C SER A 670 20.11 13.72 -15.64
N ALA A 671 19.40 13.48 -14.54
CA ALA A 671 18.81 14.55 -13.74
C ALA A 671 19.85 15.57 -13.22
N LYS A 672 21.09 15.11 -12.97
CA LYS A 672 22.18 15.94 -12.45
C LYS A 672 23.04 16.59 -13.53
N PHE A 673 23.35 15.86 -14.59
CA PHE A 673 24.35 16.26 -15.59
C PHE A 673 23.76 16.50 -16.98
N GLY A 674 22.48 16.20 -17.19
CA GLY A 674 21.87 16.09 -18.52
C GLY A 674 22.35 14.85 -19.26
N GLU A 675 22.03 14.75 -20.54
CA GLU A 675 22.36 13.61 -21.39
C GLU A 675 23.53 13.93 -22.32
N PRO A 676 24.37 12.95 -22.69
CA PRO A 676 25.41 13.16 -23.69
C PRO A 676 24.83 13.60 -25.04
N THR A 677 25.31 14.69 -25.62
CA THR A 677 24.66 15.29 -26.81
C THR A 677 24.60 14.37 -28.04
N HIS A 678 25.52 13.41 -28.18
CA HIS A 678 25.52 12.45 -29.30
C HIS A 678 24.37 11.43 -29.28
N VAL A 679 23.60 11.31 -28.18
CA VAL A 679 22.44 10.39 -28.12
C VAL A 679 21.10 11.06 -28.34
N LYS A 680 21.05 12.39 -28.57
CA LYS A 680 19.77 13.13 -28.72
C LYS A 680 18.90 12.63 -29.88
N ASP A 681 19.54 12.28 -30.99
CA ASP A 681 18.86 11.78 -32.20
C ASP A 681 18.93 10.25 -32.33
N ARG A 682 19.22 9.55 -31.21
CA ARG A 682 19.38 8.09 -31.14
C ARG A 682 18.31 7.53 -30.22
N GLU A 683 17.61 6.47 -30.64
CA GLU A 683 16.66 5.77 -29.76
C GLU A 683 17.36 5.09 -28.55
N GLY A 684 18.64 4.72 -28.75
CA GLY A 684 19.49 4.10 -27.75
C GLY A 684 20.34 5.08 -26.94
N ARG A 685 20.87 4.60 -25.82
CA ARG A 685 21.64 5.40 -24.85
C ARG A 685 23.15 5.44 -25.10
N GLY A 686 23.67 4.80 -26.14
CA GLY A 686 25.12 4.71 -26.38
C GLY A 686 25.88 4.00 -25.26
N PHE A 687 25.20 3.13 -24.50
CA PHE A 687 25.76 2.34 -23.40
C PHE A 687 25.32 0.89 -23.52
N ALA A 688 26.24 -0.05 -23.27
CA ALA A 688 25.99 -1.48 -23.32
C ALA A 688 26.56 -2.21 -22.10
N VAL A 689 25.92 -3.34 -21.79
CA VAL A 689 26.38 -4.32 -20.81
C VAL A 689 26.56 -5.66 -21.52
N VAL A 690 27.77 -6.20 -21.39
CA VAL A 690 28.14 -7.52 -21.91
C VAL A 690 28.18 -8.49 -20.74
N GLY A 691 27.35 -9.53 -20.79
CA GLY A 691 27.36 -10.62 -19.84
C GLY A 691 28.42 -11.66 -20.22
N TYR A 692 29.31 -11.98 -19.28
CA TYR A 692 30.31 -13.04 -19.36
C TYR A 692 29.88 -14.23 -18.48
N GLY A 693 30.73 -15.27 -18.43
CA GLY A 693 30.57 -16.37 -17.48
C GLY A 693 29.19 -17.02 -17.56
N LYS A 694 28.55 -17.20 -16.40
CA LYS A 694 27.25 -17.90 -16.29
C LYS A 694 26.10 -17.13 -16.93
N VAL A 695 26.04 -15.81 -16.77
CA VAL A 695 24.98 -14.98 -17.37
C VAL A 695 25.09 -14.97 -18.89
N GLY A 696 26.33 -14.87 -19.41
CA GLY A 696 26.59 -14.95 -20.84
C GLY A 696 26.24 -16.32 -21.42
N GLY A 697 26.59 -17.40 -20.73
CA GLY A 697 26.36 -18.78 -21.16
C GLY A 697 24.98 -19.39 -20.85
N TRP A 698 23.99 -18.63 -20.35
CA TRP A 698 22.67 -19.18 -19.97
C TRP A 698 22.72 -20.24 -18.85
N GLU A 699 23.55 -20.01 -17.84
CA GLU A 699 23.84 -20.97 -16.76
C GLU A 699 23.72 -20.37 -15.36
N LEU A 700 22.90 -19.34 -15.20
CA LEU A 700 22.67 -18.78 -13.88
C LEU A 700 22.00 -19.82 -12.96
N GLY A 701 22.49 -19.88 -11.72
CA GLY A 701 21.87 -20.58 -10.60
C GLY A 701 21.44 -19.60 -9.50
N TYR A 702 20.66 -20.06 -8.52
CA TYR A 702 20.00 -19.21 -7.51
C TYR A 702 20.93 -18.19 -6.81
N ASN A 703 22.17 -18.58 -6.53
CA ASN A 703 23.17 -17.78 -5.82
C ASN A 703 24.30 -17.27 -6.73
N SER A 704 24.06 -17.10 -8.03
CA SER A 704 25.10 -16.68 -8.98
C SER A 704 25.34 -15.17 -8.98
N ASP A 705 26.61 -14.80 -9.08
CA ASP A 705 27.06 -13.43 -9.37
C ASP A 705 26.80 -13.08 -10.85
N LEU A 706 26.80 -11.78 -11.16
CA LEU A 706 26.71 -11.28 -12.52
C LEU A 706 28.09 -10.82 -13.00
N ASP A 707 28.72 -11.64 -13.85
CA ASP A 707 29.94 -11.30 -14.57
C ASP A 707 29.59 -10.34 -15.72
N ILE A 708 29.83 -9.03 -15.56
CA ILE A 708 29.45 -8.03 -16.57
C ILE A 708 30.58 -7.05 -16.90
N VAL A 709 30.64 -6.62 -18.16
CA VAL A 709 31.56 -5.60 -18.67
C VAL A 709 30.76 -4.49 -19.33
N PHE A 710 31.14 -3.24 -19.07
CA PHE A 710 30.46 -2.06 -19.61
C PHE A 710 31.17 -1.51 -20.86
N MET A 711 30.39 -1.17 -21.87
CA MET A 711 30.88 -0.57 -23.13
C MET A 711 30.09 0.70 -23.49
N HIS A 712 30.71 1.62 -24.22
CA HIS A 712 30.05 2.78 -24.82
C HIS A 712 30.67 3.10 -26.18
N ASP A 713 29.98 3.84 -27.04
CA ASP A 713 30.50 4.31 -28.34
C ASP A 713 30.65 5.85 -28.39
N CYS A 714 30.69 6.49 -27.23
CA CYS A 714 30.86 7.94 -27.09
C CYS A 714 32.13 8.48 -27.80
N PRO A 715 31.97 9.36 -28.81
CA PRO A 715 33.07 10.06 -29.46
C PRO A 715 33.86 10.94 -28.49
N VAL A 716 35.10 11.27 -28.86
CA VAL A 716 35.91 12.25 -28.13
C VAL A 716 35.29 13.65 -28.34
N HIS A 717 35.32 14.50 -27.31
CA HIS A 717 34.77 15.88 -27.33
C HIS A 717 33.24 16.00 -27.33
N ILE A 718 32.53 14.97 -26.84
CA ILE A 718 31.10 15.07 -26.54
C ILE A 718 30.91 15.47 -25.07
N TYR A 719 29.91 16.32 -24.83
CA TYR A 719 29.57 16.83 -23.50
C TYR A 719 28.09 16.60 -23.19
N THR A 720 27.72 16.68 -21.91
CA THR A 720 26.34 16.56 -21.45
C THR A 720 25.61 17.91 -21.47
N ASP A 721 24.30 17.92 -21.61
CA ASP A 721 23.50 19.14 -21.83
C ASP A 721 22.75 19.66 -20.59
N GLY A 722 23.08 19.19 -19.39
CA GLY A 722 22.39 19.56 -18.16
C GLY A 722 22.99 20.75 -17.43
N LYS A 723 22.47 21.03 -16.23
CA LYS A 723 22.91 22.16 -15.39
C LYS A 723 24.41 22.17 -15.07
N LYS A 724 25.03 20.99 -15.03
CA LYS A 724 26.46 20.79 -14.85
C LYS A 724 27.01 19.96 -15.99
N GLU A 725 27.63 20.62 -16.95
CA GLU A 725 28.28 20.01 -18.10
C GLU A 725 29.50 19.17 -17.68
N ILE A 726 29.57 17.94 -18.18
CA ILE A 726 30.72 17.03 -18.02
C ILE A 726 31.03 16.35 -19.36
N ASP A 727 32.24 15.80 -19.47
CA ASP A 727 32.64 14.97 -20.61
C ASP A 727 31.75 13.72 -20.73
N GLY A 728 31.35 13.35 -21.95
CA GLY A 728 30.45 12.24 -22.23
C GLY A 728 31.00 10.89 -21.77
N ARG A 729 32.30 10.63 -21.87
CA ARG A 729 32.93 9.41 -21.34
C ARG A 729 32.92 9.41 -19.82
N GLN A 730 33.10 10.57 -19.20
CA GLN A 730 32.93 10.73 -17.75
C GLN A 730 31.49 10.47 -17.30
N PHE A 731 30.48 10.84 -18.09
CA PHE A 731 29.08 10.52 -17.83
C PHE A 731 28.87 8.99 -17.78
N TYR A 732 29.33 8.25 -18.78
CA TYR A 732 29.20 6.78 -18.80
C TYR A 732 29.96 6.09 -17.66
N LEU A 733 31.13 6.61 -17.27
CA LEU A 733 31.84 6.12 -16.09
C LEU A 733 31.00 6.28 -14.82
N ARG A 734 30.36 7.45 -14.62
CA ARG A 734 29.47 7.70 -13.48
C ARG A 734 28.22 6.84 -13.53
N LEU A 735 27.69 6.59 -14.72
CA LEU A 735 26.57 5.67 -14.94
C LEU A 735 26.92 4.26 -14.48
N ALA A 736 28.05 3.70 -14.92
CA ALA A 736 28.50 2.38 -14.50
C ALA A 736 28.75 2.29 -12.98
N GLN A 737 29.35 3.31 -12.38
CA GLN A 737 29.50 3.39 -10.91
C GLN A 737 28.14 3.39 -10.20
N ARG A 738 27.16 4.11 -10.75
CA ARG A 738 25.81 4.15 -10.18
C ARG A 738 25.10 2.81 -10.32
N ILE A 739 25.23 2.12 -11.45
CA ILE A 739 24.69 0.77 -11.65
C ILE A 739 25.26 -0.18 -10.60
N ILE A 740 26.58 -0.23 -10.44
CA ILE A 740 27.22 -1.08 -9.42
C ILE A 740 26.65 -0.77 -8.03
N HIS A 741 26.52 0.52 -7.68
CA HIS A 741 25.94 0.93 -6.41
C HIS A 741 24.49 0.45 -6.23
N ILE A 742 23.63 0.61 -7.24
CA ILE A 742 22.23 0.12 -7.18
C ILE A 742 22.19 -1.38 -6.94
N PHE A 743 23.12 -2.13 -7.54
CA PHE A 743 23.16 -3.58 -7.43
C PHE A 743 23.70 -4.08 -6.08
N SER A 744 24.77 -3.47 -5.59
CA SER A 744 25.53 -3.93 -4.41
C SER A 744 25.03 -3.37 -3.08
N THR A 745 24.26 -2.27 -3.09
CA THR A 745 23.76 -1.66 -1.84
C THR A 745 22.84 -2.62 -1.10
N ARG A 746 22.90 -2.65 0.24
CA ARG A 746 22.05 -3.51 1.05
C ARG A 746 20.84 -2.71 1.56
N THR A 747 19.64 -3.17 1.23
CA THR A 747 18.37 -2.65 1.76
C THR A 747 17.73 -3.70 2.70
N ALA A 748 16.48 -3.46 3.12
CA ALA A 748 15.70 -4.43 3.92
C ALA A 748 15.59 -5.80 3.23
N SER A 749 15.44 -5.82 1.91
CA SER A 749 15.41 -7.05 1.09
C SER A 749 16.77 -7.51 0.57
N GLY A 750 17.87 -7.07 1.19
CA GLY A 750 19.23 -7.53 0.87
C GLY A 750 19.88 -6.78 -0.28
N ILE A 751 20.69 -7.47 -1.07
CA ILE A 751 21.35 -6.93 -2.28
C ILE A 751 20.65 -7.44 -3.53
N LEU A 752 20.82 -6.74 -4.66
CA LEU A 752 20.20 -7.13 -5.91
C LEU A 752 21.01 -8.25 -6.58
N TYR A 753 22.26 -8.01 -6.95
CA TYR A 753 23.24 -9.05 -7.31
C TYR A 753 24.63 -8.59 -6.91
N GLU A 754 25.50 -9.54 -6.61
CA GLU A 754 26.94 -9.28 -6.63
C GLU A 754 27.38 -9.10 -8.09
N VAL A 755 28.11 -8.03 -8.37
CA VAL A 755 28.51 -7.66 -9.73
C VAL A 755 30.03 -7.82 -9.85
N ASP A 756 30.45 -8.71 -10.73
CA ASP A 756 31.86 -8.93 -11.04
C ASP A 756 32.23 -8.28 -12.37
N THR A 757 33.15 -7.32 -12.33
CA THR A 757 33.64 -6.59 -13.52
C THR A 757 35.09 -6.90 -13.86
N ARG A 758 35.67 -7.96 -13.29
CA ARG A 758 37.10 -8.30 -13.42
C ARG A 758 37.50 -8.79 -14.81
N LEU A 759 36.55 -9.24 -15.63
CA LEU A 759 36.78 -9.72 -17.01
C LEU A 759 36.83 -8.58 -18.05
N ARG A 760 36.78 -7.32 -17.63
CA ARG A 760 36.96 -6.17 -18.54
C ARG A 760 38.43 -6.05 -19.00
N PRO A 761 38.71 -5.36 -20.12
CA PRO A 761 40.08 -5.11 -20.59
C PRO A 761 41.01 -4.60 -19.48
N SER A 762 42.20 -5.19 -19.36
CA SER A 762 43.18 -4.91 -18.29
C SER A 762 42.71 -5.18 -16.85
N GLY A 763 41.59 -5.91 -16.69
CA GLY A 763 41.04 -6.33 -15.39
C GLY A 763 40.80 -5.17 -14.42
N ALA A 764 41.16 -5.36 -13.15
CA ALA A 764 40.94 -4.36 -12.10
C ALA A 764 41.67 -3.02 -12.36
N SER A 765 42.75 -3.04 -13.14
CA SER A 765 43.56 -1.86 -13.48
C SER A 765 43.02 -1.10 -14.70
N GLY A 766 42.11 -1.70 -15.47
CA GLY A 766 41.50 -1.08 -16.64
C GLY A 766 40.33 -0.16 -16.31
N LEU A 767 39.95 0.66 -17.31
CA LEU A 767 38.77 1.52 -17.24
C LEU A 767 37.51 0.68 -16.97
N LEU A 768 36.63 1.20 -16.12
CA LEU A 768 35.39 0.50 -15.78
C LEU A 768 34.44 0.36 -16.97
N VAL A 769 34.45 1.36 -17.86
CA VAL A 769 33.67 1.37 -19.11
C VAL A 769 34.63 1.59 -20.25
N SER A 770 34.59 0.72 -21.25
CA SER A 770 35.50 0.78 -22.41
C SER A 770 34.79 1.36 -23.63
N PRO A 771 35.41 2.29 -24.38
CA PRO A 771 34.97 2.63 -25.72
C PRO A 771 34.97 1.39 -26.62
N THR A 772 34.04 1.30 -27.57
CA THR A 772 33.96 0.18 -28.54
C THR A 772 35.27 -0.08 -29.24
N ASP A 773 35.92 0.96 -29.74
CA ASP A 773 37.15 0.85 -30.53
C ASP A 773 38.33 0.38 -29.65
N ALA A 774 38.38 0.83 -28.40
CA ALA A 774 39.39 0.39 -27.44
C ALA A 774 39.19 -1.05 -26.99
N PHE A 775 37.94 -1.51 -26.90
CA PHE A 775 37.62 -2.90 -26.63
C PHE A 775 38.06 -3.79 -27.81
N ASP A 776 37.77 -3.36 -29.05
CA ASP A 776 38.19 -4.06 -30.27
C ASP A 776 39.71 -4.17 -30.38
N GLU A 777 40.42 -3.05 -30.20
CA GLU A 777 41.89 -3.00 -30.26
C GLU A 777 42.52 -3.92 -29.21
N TYR A 778 42.04 -3.86 -27.96
CA TYR A 778 42.54 -4.70 -26.87
C TYR A 778 42.35 -6.19 -27.17
N GLN A 779 41.18 -6.60 -27.66
CA GLN A 779 40.89 -8.01 -27.93
C GLN A 779 41.75 -8.58 -29.07
N HIS A 780 42.13 -7.75 -30.04
CA HIS A 780 42.99 -8.15 -31.16
C HIS A 780 44.48 -8.15 -30.81
N ASN A 781 44.94 -7.18 -30.03
CA ASN A 781 46.37 -6.92 -29.86
C ASN A 781 46.94 -7.38 -28.51
N ASP A 782 46.16 -7.30 -27.43
CA ASP A 782 46.68 -7.44 -26.06
C ASP A 782 46.08 -8.63 -25.29
N ALA A 783 44.88 -9.07 -25.66
CA ALA A 783 44.14 -10.09 -24.91
C ALA A 783 44.81 -11.46 -24.95
N TRP A 784 44.87 -12.11 -23.78
CA TRP A 784 45.40 -13.47 -23.64
C TRP A 784 44.40 -14.51 -24.14
N THR A 785 44.90 -15.72 -24.44
CA THR A 785 44.05 -16.84 -24.88
C THR A 785 42.92 -17.17 -23.91
N TRP A 786 43.13 -17.03 -22.60
CA TRP A 786 42.07 -17.26 -21.59
C TRP A 786 41.00 -16.17 -21.61
N GLU A 787 41.32 -14.95 -22.02
CA GLU A 787 40.33 -13.88 -22.23
C GLU A 787 39.49 -14.18 -23.48
N HIS A 788 40.12 -14.70 -24.54
CA HIS A 788 39.38 -15.21 -25.71
C HIS A 788 38.50 -16.42 -25.35
N GLN A 789 38.95 -17.30 -24.44
CA GLN A 789 38.10 -18.37 -23.90
C GLN A 789 36.88 -17.81 -23.16
N ALA A 790 37.06 -16.78 -22.35
CA ALA A 790 35.94 -16.12 -21.67
C ALA A 790 34.99 -15.42 -22.67
N LEU A 791 35.53 -14.85 -23.75
CA LEU A 791 34.79 -14.18 -24.82
C LEU A 791 33.88 -15.13 -25.60
N THR A 792 34.18 -16.43 -25.68
CA THR A 792 33.27 -17.40 -26.33
C THR A 792 31.90 -17.42 -25.64
N ARG A 793 31.88 -17.20 -24.32
CA ARG A 793 30.67 -17.16 -23.49
C ARG A 793 30.05 -15.76 -23.38
N ALA A 794 30.72 -14.74 -23.89
CA ALA A 794 30.26 -13.37 -23.79
C ALA A 794 29.13 -13.07 -24.78
N ARG A 795 28.11 -12.33 -24.32
CA ARG A 795 27.05 -11.78 -25.17
C ARG A 795 26.56 -10.44 -24.63
N MET A 796 25.97 -9.63 -25.50
CA MET A 796 25.29 -8.43 -25.05
C MET A 796 23.99 -8.80 -24.32
N ILE A 797 23.80 -8.24 -23.12
CA ILE A 797 22.58 -8.42 -22.31
C ILE A 797 21.77 -7.12 -22.19
N TYR A 798 22.41 -5.99 -22.50
CA TYR A 798 21.78 -4.68 -22.63
C TYR A 798 22.58 -3.83 -23.61
N GLY A 799 21.90 -3.08 -24.46
CA GLY A 799 22.50 -2.16 -25.43
C GLY A 799 21.57 -1.92 -26.60
N ASP A 800 21.89 -0.94 -27.43
CA ASP A 800 21.19 -0.70 -28.69
C ASP A 800 21.82 -1.47 -29.86
N ASP A 801 21.13 -1.50 -31.00
CA ASP A 801 21.51 -2.31 -32.17
C ASP A 801 22.90 -1.96 -32.74
N LEU A 802 23.30 -0.69 -32.63
CA LEU A 802 24.61 -0.23 -33.11
C LEU A 802 25.74 -0.81 -32.25
N LEU A 803 25.61 -0.70 -30.93
CA LEU A 803 26.55 -1.30 -29.98
C LEU A 803 26.55 -2.83 -30.07
N ALA A 804 25.37 -3.44 -30.21
CA ALA A 804 25.24 -4.88 -30.39
C ALA A 804 25.97 -5.37 -31.64
N SER A 805 25.83 -4.65 -32.76
CA SER A 805 26.51 -4.96 -34.01
C SER A 805 28.03 -4.81 -33.88
N ALA A 806 28.51 -3.74 -33.23
CA ALA A 806 29.94 -3.51 -33.01
C ALA A 806 30.58 -4.60 -32.14
N PHE A 807 29.94 -4.95 -31.01
CA PHE A 807 30.40 -6.03 -30.14
C PHE A 807 30.38 -7.39 -30.85
N ASN A 808 29.29 -7.72 -31.54
CA ASN A 808 29.17 -9.00 -32.25
C ASN A 808 30.20 -9.13 -33.38
N LYS A 809 30.50 -8.03 -34.09
CA LYS A 809 31.57 -7.98 -35.08
C LYS A 809 32.93 -8.27 -34.43
N THR A 810 33.29 -7.52 -33.39
CA THR A 810 34.55 -7.70 -32.65
C THR A 810 34.69 -9.15 -32.16
N ARG A 811 33.65 -9.66 -31.48
CA ARG A 811 33.64 -11.05 -30.98
C ARG A 811 33.80 -12.06 -32.12
N HIS A 812 33.10 -11.88 -33.23
CA HIS A 812 33.20 -12.77 -34.38
C HIS A 812 34.63 -12.78 -34.95
N GLU A 813 35.21 -11.62 -35.19
CA GLU A 813 36.57 -11.47 -35.74
C GLU A 813 37.63 -12.10 -34.83
N VAL A 814 37.57 -11.81 -33.53
CA VAL A 814 38.49 -12.35 -32.52
C VAL A 814 38.37 -13.88 -32.42
N LEU A 815 37.15 -14.43 -32.38
CA LEU A 815 36.95 -15.87 -32.32
C LEU A 815 37.45 -16.56 -33.60
N CYS A 816 37.33 -15.90 -34.76
CA CYS A 816 37.78 -16.39 -36.06
C CYS A 816 39.27 -16.16 -36.36
N LEU A 817 40.08 -15.65 -35.42
CA LEU A 817 41.54 -15.54 -35.61
C LEU A 817 42.17 -16.91 -35.93
N ALA A 818 43.11 -16.92 -36.87
CA ALA A 818 43.90 -18.11 -37.17
C ALA A 818 44.84 -18.42 -36.00
N ARG A 819 44.77 -19.63 -35.45
CA ARG A 819 45.56 -20.07 -34.29
C ARG A 819 46.32 -21.34 -34.60
N ASP A 820 47.57 -21.39 -34.14
CA ASP A 820 48.36 -22.62 -34.13
C ASP A 820 47.75 -23.62 -33.13
N GLU A 821 47.50 -24.86 -33.58
CA GLU A 821 46.80 -25.87 -32.80
C GLU A 821 47.57 -26.24 -31.54
N ALA A 822 48.86 -26.53 -31.68
CA ALA A 822 49.69 -27.02 -30.58
C ALA A 822 49.82 -25.96 -29.48
N THR A 823 50.00 -24.69 -29.87
CA THR A 823 50.08 -23.56 -28.95
C THR A 823 48.75 -23.33 -28.23
N LEU A 824 47.63 -23.29 -28.96
CA LEU A 824 46.30 -23.10 -28.37
C LEU A 824 45.95 -24.23 -27.40
N LYS A 825 46.11 -25.49 -27.82
CA LYS A 825 45.84 -26.67 -27.00
C LYS A 825 46.63 -26.61 -25.69
N LYS A 826 47.94 -26.34 -25.79
CA LYS A 826 48.80 -26.20 -24.61
C LYS A 826 48.33 -25.08 -23.68
N SER A 827 48.01 -23.90 -24.20
CA SER A 827 47.54 -22.77 -23.37
C SER A 827 46.24 -23.09 -22.63
N VAL A 828 45.29 -23.79 -23.28
CA VAL A 828 44.03 -24.19 -22.65
C VAL A 828 44.26 -25.24 -21.56
N VAL A 829 45.10 -26.25 -21.82
CA VAL A 829 45.42 -27.31 -20.85
C VAL A 829 46.18 -26.74 -19.65
N ASP A 830 47.24 -25.95 -19.86
CA ASP A 830 48.04 -25.32 -18.80
C ASP A 830 47.14 -24.46 -17.90
N MET A 831 46.21 -23.71 -18.48
CA MET A 831 45.23 -22.90 -17.73
C MET A 831 44.25 -23.78 -16.94
N ARG A 832 43.73 -24.86 -17.55
CA ARG A 832 42.79 -25.76 -16.90
C ARG A 832 43.41 -26.47 -15.70
N GLU A 833 44.62 -26.99 -15.86
CA GLU A 833 45.36 -27.65 -14.78
C GLU A 833 45.68 -26.68 -13.64
N LYS A 834 46.10 -25.45 -13.97
CA LYS A 834 46.28 -24.38 -12.98
C LYS A 834 45.00 -24.09 -12.20
N MET A 835 43.86 -23.99 -12.87
CA MET A 835 42.55 -23.80 -12.20
C MET A 835 42.19 -25.00 -11.33
N ARG A 836 42.40 -26.23 -11.81
CA ARG A 836 42.15 -27.47 -11.04
C ARG A 836 42.96 -27.50 -9.76
N GLY A 837 44.24 -27.12 -9.82
CA GLY A 837 45.12 -27.08 -8.65
C GLY A 837 44.68 -26.10 -7.56
N HIS A 838 43.97 -25.03 -7.90
CA HIS A 838 43.50 -24.02 -6.94
C HIS A 838 42.06 -24.24 -6.47
N LEU A 839 41.19 -24.73 -7.34
CA LEU A 839 39.73 -24.81 -7.11
C LEU A 839 39.19 -26.24 -6.98
N GLY A 840 39.97 -27.26 -7.34
CA GLY A 840 39.56 -28.66 -7.30
C GLY A 840 39.34 -29.20 -5.88
N GLY A 841 38.61 -30.31 -5.80
CA GLY A 841 38.29 -30.98 -4.55
C GLY A 841 39.53 -31.50 -3.83
N LYS A 842 39.64 -31.16 -2.54
CA LYS A 842 40.71 -31.69 -1.66
C LYS A 842 40.31 -32.99 -0.93
N LYS A 843 39.03 -33.40 -1.03
CA LYS A 843 38.49 -34.60 -0.38
C LYS A 843 38.55 -35.76 -1.36
N ALA A 844 39.31 -36.81 -1.04
CA ALA A 844 39.56 -37.93 -1.97
C ALA A 844 38.34 -38.84 -2.21
N ASP A 845 37.36 -38.82 -1.30
CA ASP A 845 36.13 -39.61 -1.31
C ASP A 845 34.93 -38.91 -1.96
N ARG A 846 35.13 -37.68 -2.48
CA ARG A 846 34.07 -36.85 -3.05
C ARG A 846 34.44 -36.38 -4.45
N PHE A 847 33.42 -36.21 -5.29
CA PHE A 847 33.55 -35.61 -6.62
C PHE A 847 32.94 -34.21 -6.62
N MET A 848 33.74 -33.18 -6.88
CA MET A 848 33.25 -31.83 -7.11
C MET A 848 32.72 -31.69 -8.55
N LEU A 849 31.40 -31.57 -8.67
CA LEU A 849 30.66 -31.56 -9.94
C LEU A 849 31.21 -30.53 -10.95
N LYS A 850 31.73 -29.41 -10.44
CA LYS A 850 32.24 -28.32 -11.27
C LYS A 850 33.73 -28.44 -11.62
N GLN A 851 34.58 -28.68 -10.63
CA GLN A 851 36.02 -28.39 -10.72
C GLN A 851 36.90 -29.63 -10.93
N ASP A 852 36.41 -30.82 -10.62
CA ASP A 852 37.21 -32.05 -10.74
C ASP A 852 37.26 -32.57 -12.18
N ALA A 853 38.11 -33.56 -12.42
CA ALA A 853 38.21 -34.23 -13.72
C ALA A 853 36.89 -34.92 -14.09
N GLY A 854 36.40 -34.63 -15.29
CA GLY A 854 35.10 -35.07 -15.77
C GLY A 854 33.92 -34.18 -15.36
N GLY A 855 34.19 -33.04 -14.70
CA GLY A 855 33.17 -32.08 -14.28
C GLY A 855 32.81 -31.03 -15.34
N ILE A 856 31.91 -30.11 -14.97
CA ILE A 856 31.37 -29.08 -15.87
C ILE A 856 32.48 -28.19 -16.48
N THR A 857 33.49 -27.82 -15.69
CA THR A 857 34.56 -26.94 -16.19
C THR A 857 35.39 -27.59 -17.30
N ASP A 858 35.54 -28.93 -17.30
CA ASP A 858 36.22 -29.64 -18.40
C ASP A 858 35.41 -29.53 -19.70
N ILE A 859 34.09 -29.66 -19.60
CA ILE A 859 33.18 -29.52 -20.75
C ILE A 859 33.20 -28.09 -21.30
N GLU A 860 33.16 -27.09 -20.42
CA GLU A 860 33.25 -25.67 -20.79
C GLU A 860 34.56 -25.38 -21.53
N PHE A 861 35.69 -25.84 -20.98
CA PHE A 861 37.01 -25.65 -21.60
C PHE A 861 37.12 -26.35 -22.96
N LEU A 862 36.52 -27.53 -23.08
CA LEU A 862 36.47 -28.26 -24.35
C LEU A 862 35.67 -27.48 -25.40
N ALA A 863 34.47 -27.01 -25.05
CA ALA A 863 33.63 -26.20 -25.94
C ALA A 863 34.36 -24.91 -26.37
N GLN A 864 34.99 -24.20 -25.42
CA GLN A 864 35.77 -23.00 -25.69
C GLN A 864 36.94 -23.26 -26.64
N TYR A 865 37.71 -24.32 -26.39
CA TYR A 865 38.83 -24.70 -27.26
C TYR A 865 38.37 -24.99 -28.68
N LEU A 866 37.32 -25.79 -28.85
CA LEU A 866 36.81 -26.16 -30.18
C LEU A 866 36.32 -24.94 -30.95
N VAL A 867 35.65 -23.99 -30.27
CA VAL A 867 35.27 -22.71 -30.88
C VAL A 867 36.51 -21.94 -31.31
N LEU A 868 37.49 -21.74 -30.44
CA LEU A 868 38.71 -20.97 -30.76
C LEU A 868 39.57 -21.63 -31.85
N ARG A 869 39.57 -22.97 -31.92
CA ARG A 869 40.33 -23.74 -32.91
C ARG A 869 39.70 -23.67 -34.29
N TYR A 870 38.39 -23.90 -34.38
CA TYR A 870 37.72 -24.15 -35.66
C TYR A 870 36.94 -22.95 -36.21
N SER A 871 36.72 -21.88 -35.44
CA SER A 871 35.92 -20.74 -35.93
C SER A 871 36.53 -20.04 -37.15
N ASN A 872 37.85 -20.05 -37.32
CA ASN A 872 38.49 -19.52 -38.54
C ASN A 872 38.02 -20.24 -39.81
N GLU A 873 37.89 -21.57 -39.74
CA GLU A 873 37.45 -22.41 -40.87
C GLU A 873 35.91 -22.53 -40.95
N LYS A 874 35.25 -22.48 -39.78
CA LYS A 874 33.81 -22.65 -39.61
C LYS A 874 33.23 -21.48 -38.81
N PRO A 875 33.08 -20.28 -39.41
CA PRO A 875 32.67 -19.07 -38.68
C PRO A 875 31.27 -19.15 -38.02
N LYS A 876 30.43 -20.11 -38.44
CA LYS A 876 29.12 -20.35 -37.82
C LYS A 876 29.20 -20.77 -36.34
N LEU A 877 30.35 -21.27 -35.88
CA LEU A 877 30.55 -21.65 -34.47
C LEU A 877 30.48 -20.45 -33.52
N THR A 878 30.67 -19.22 -34.01
CA THR A 878 30.57 -18.03 -33.16
C THR A 878 29.13 -17.60 -32.90
N ARG A 879 28.11 -18.29 -33.43
CA ARG A 879 26.71 -17.86 -33.34
C ARG A 879 26.18 -17.87 -31.91
N TRP A 880 26.54 -18.89 -31.14
CA TRP A 880 26.04 -19.12 -29.78
C TRP A 880 27.16 -19.02 -28.75
N CYS A 881 26.79 -18.96 -27.47
CA CYS A 881 27.70 -18.71 -26.35
C CYS A 881 27.48 -19.63 -25.14
N ASP A 882 26.44 -20.46 -25.17
CA ASP A 882 26.15 -21.53 -24.21
C ASP A 882 26.61 -22.89 -24.73
N ASN A 883 26.99 -23.78 -23.81
CA ASN A 883 27.61 -25.06 -24.18
C ASN A 883 26.69 -25.94 -25.04
N VAL A 884 25.39 -25.99 -24.73
CA VAL A 884 24.42 -26.83 -25.45
C VAL A 884 24.38 -26.46 -26.93
N ARG A 885 24.11 -25.19 -27.25
CA ARG A 885 24.04 -24.73 -28.65
C ARG A 885 25.41 -24.67 -29.32
N ILE A 886 26.50 -24.55 -28.57
CA ILE A 886 27.87 -24.70 -29.09
C ILE A 886 28.09 -26.15 -29.56
N PHE A 887 27.76 -27.16 -28.75
CA PHE A 887 27.88 -28.56 -29.17
C PHE A 887 26.97 -28.89 -30.36
N GLU A 888 25.73 -28.42 -30.38
CA GLU A 888 24.86 -28.53 -31.56
C GLU A 888 25.50 -27.91 -32.81
N SER A 889 26.16 -26.76 -32.65
CA SER A 889 26.86 -26.11 -33.76
C SER A 889 28.06 -26.95 -34.23
N LEU A 890 28.85 -27.49 -33.31
CA LEU A 890 29.99 -28.38 -33.62
C LEU A 890 29.55 -29.63 -34.38
N LEU A 891 28.42 -30.24 -33.98
CA LEU A 891 27.78 -31.35 -34.69
C LEU A 891 27.37 -30.93 -36.11
N SER A 892 26.65 -29.82 -36.24
CA SER A 892 26.17 -29.32 -37.55
C SER A 892 27.28 -28.97 -38.54
N GLN A 893 28.47 -28.62 -38.03
CA GLN A 893 29.64 -28.29 -38.83
C GLN A 893 30.55 -29.50 -39.11
N GLY A 894 30.22 -30.69 -38.57
CA GLY A 894 30.96 -31.93 -38.77
C GLY A 894 32.32 -31.97 -38.06
N ILE A 895 32.49 -31.21 -36.96
CA ILE A 895 33.72 -31.19 -36.17
C ILE A 895 33.73 -32.31 -35.13
N MET A 896 32.56 -32.60 -34.56
CA MET A 896 32.34 -33.62 -33.56
C MET A 896 31.29 -34.60 -34.07
N ASP A 897 31.44 -35.88 -33.75
CA ASP A 897 30.43 -36.89 -34.07
C ASP A 897 29.20 -36.76 -33.16
N GLU A 898 28.05 -37.21 -33.69
CA GLU A 898 26.74 -37.09 -33.03
C GLU A 898 26.71 -37.76 -31.65
N GLN A 899 27.36 -38.92 -31.53
CA GLN A 899 27.39 -39.70 -30.30
C GLN A 899 28.13 -38.95 -29.18
N GLN A 900 29.31 -38.40 -29.48
CA GLN A 900 30.11 -37.64 -28.54
C GLN A 900 29.43 -36.30 -28.17
N GLY A 901 28.91 -35.56 -29.15
CA GLY A 901 28.28 -34.26 -28.89
C GLY A 901 27.01 -34.37 -28.05
N MET A 902 26.15 -35.37 -28.32
CA MET A 902 24.98 -35.65 -27.48
C MET A 902 25.37 -36.14 -26.09
N ALA A 903 26.38 -37.00 -25.97
CA ALA A 903 26.87 -37.47 -24.68
C ALA A 903 27.37 -36.30 -23.81
N LEU A 904 28.22 -35.41 -24.35
CA LEU A 904 28.71 -34.25 -23.61
C LEU A 904 27.58 -33.28 -23.22
N THR A 905 26.62 -33.07 -24.11
CA THR A 905 25.44 -32.24 -23.82
C THR A 905 24.63 -32.83 -22.66
N ASN A 906 24.33 -34.13 -22.70
CA ASN A 906 23.58 -34.80 -21.65
C ASN A 906 24.32 -34.81 -20.31
N VAL A 907 25.65 -35.03 -20.31
CA VAL A 907 26.45 -34.98 -19.08
C VAL A 907 26.44 -33.56 -18.50
N TYR A 908 26.64 -32.56 -19.34
CA TYR A 908 26.62 -31.15 -18.92
C TYR A 908 25.30 -30.78 -18.25
N THR A 909 24.17 -31.15 -18.85
CA THR A 909 22.85 -30.88 -18.31
C THR A 909 22.60 -31.62 -17.00
N THR A 910 22.93 -32.91 -16.93
CA THR A 910 22.76 -33.73 -15.74
C THR A 910 23.57 -33.20 -14.55
N LEU A 911 24.85 -32.87 -14.75
CA LEU A 911 25.68 -32.34 -13.66
C LEU A 911 25.20 -30.96 -13.19
N ARG A 912 24.69 -30.13 -14.10
CA ARG A 912 24.14 -28.82 -13.77
C ARG A 912 22.84 -28.94 -12.99
N ASP A 913 21.97 -29.86 -13.39
CA ASP A 913 20.70 -30.13 -12.73
C ASP A 913 20.93 -30.62 -11.29
N GLU A 914 21.93 -31.48 -11.08
CA GLU A 914 22.35 -31.89 -9.74
C GLU A 914 22.84 -30.70 -8.90
N ILE A 915 23.59 -29.74 -9.48
CA ILE A 915 24.00 -28.53 -8.75
C ILE A 915 22.78 -27.72 -8.30
N HIS A 916 21.75 -27.57 -9.15
CA HIS A 916 20.52 -26.85 -8.76
C HIS A 916 19.78 -27.57 -7.64
N HIS A 917 19.63 -28.89 -7.75
CA HIS A 917 19.02 -29.71 -6.70
C HIS A 917 19.76 -29.58 -5.35
N ARG A 918 21.09 -29.63 -5.38
CA ARG A 918 21.91 -29.49 -4.17
C ARG A 918 21.85 -28.09 -3.57
N ASN A 919 21.77 -27.05 -4.40
CA ASN A 919 21.55 -25.68 -3.93
C ASN A 919 20.20 -25.54 -3.20
N LEU A 920 19.13 -26.16 -3.71
CA LEU A 920 17.82 -26.18 -3.03
C LEU A 920 17.91 -26.85 -1.65
N LEU A 921 18.84 -27.80 -1.48
CA LEU A 921 19.11 -28.51 -0.24
C LEU A 921 20.19 -27.83 0.64
N ASN A 922 20.72 -26.66 0.26
CA ASN A 922 21.85 -26.00 0.92
C ASN A 922 23.07 -26.92 1.11
N LEU A 923 23.33 -27.80 0.15
CA LEU A 923 24.47 -28.71 0.15
C LEU A 923 25.60 -28.16 -0.74
N ASP A 924 26.84 -28.50 -0.39
CA ASP A 924 28.00 -28.23 -1.25
C ASP A 924 27.85 -28.89 -2.62
N ALA A 925 28.37 -28.28 -3.69
CA ALA A 925 28.31 -28.80 -5.07
C ALA A 925 29.26 -29.99 -5.32
N ASP A 926 29.30 -30.94 -4.40
CA ASP A 926 30.05 -32.20 -4.45
C ASP A 926 29.15 -33.40 -4.17
N VAL A 927 29.51 -34.58 -4.69
CA VAL A 927 28.79 -35.83 -4.46
C VAL A 927 29.75 -36.92 -4.03
N ALA A 928 29.23 -38.12 -3.71
CA ALA A 928 30.09 -39.26 -3.40
C ALA A 928 30.85 -39.67 -4.68
N ILE A 929 32.09 -40.14 -4.53
CA ILE A 929 32.98 -40.41 -5.67
C ILE A 929 32.43 -41.49 -6.63
N ASP A 930 31.55 -42.37 -6.15
CA ASP A 930 30.85 -43.44 -6.88
C ASP A 930 29.62 -42.95 -7.67
N LYS A 931 29.28 -41.65 -7.57
CA LYS A 931 28.22 -41.03 -8.37
C LYS A 931 28.78 -40.47 -9.68
N PHE A 932 27.95 -40.55 -10.72
CA PHE A 932 28.23 -40.05 -12.08
C PHE A 932 29.51 -40.62 -12.73
N GLU A 933 29.86 -41.88 -12.43
CA GLU A 933 31.09 -42.49 -12.98
C GLU A 933 31.09 -42.54 -14.51
N MET A 934 29.98 -42.98 -15.12
CA MET A 934 29.85 -43.07 -16.58
C MET A 934 29.93 -41.68 -17.24
N GLU A 935 29.23 -40.71 -16.66
CA GLU A 935 29.21 -39.33 -17.13
C GLU A 935 30.62 -38.71 -17.08
N ARG A 936 31.35 -38.92 -15.98
CA ARG A 936 32.73 -38.46 -15.81
C ARG A 936 33.66 -39.13 -16.80
N GLU A 937 33.52 -40.43 -17.02
CA GLU A 937 34.35 -41.16 -17.97
C GLU A 937 34.17 -40.64 -19.41
N HIS A 938 32.94 -40.34 -19.85
CA HIS A 938 32.70 -39.75 -21.16
C HIS A 938 33.44 -38.41 -21.34
N VAL A 939 33.38 -37.53 -20.32
CA VAL A 939 34.05 -36.23 -20.36
C VAL A 939 35.57 -36.41 -20.34
N VAL A 940 36.10 -37.32 -19.52
CA VAL A 940 37.54 -37.61 -19.47
C VAL A 940 38.05 -38.20 -20.79
N GLN A 941 37.29 -39.08 -21.43
CA GLN A 941 37.64 -39.64 -22.74
C GLN A 941 37.66 -38.56 -23.82
N ALA A 942 36.64 -37.69 -23.85
CA ALA A 942 36.62 -36.54 -24.76
C ALA A 942 37.79 -35.59 -24.49
N TRP A 943 38.09 -35.29 -23.23
CA TRP A 943 39.24 -34.46 -22.85
C TRP A 943 40.54 -35.06 -23.39
N LYS A 944 40.79 -36.36 -23.18
CA LYS A 944 41.97 -37.05 -23.69
C LYS A 944 42.09 -36.96 -25.21
N GLN A 945 41.00 -37.23 -25.92
CA GLN A 945 40.96 -37.20 -27.38
C GLN A 945 41.30 -35.82 -27.95
N TRP A 946 40.78 -34.75 -27.33
CA TRP A 946 40.91 -33.41 -27.90
C TRP A 946 42.11 -32.64 -27.36
N MET A 947 42.54 -32.92 -26.13
CA MET A 947 43.54 -32.11 -25.40
C MET A 947 44.87 -32.84 -25.13
N GLU A 948 44.90 -34.18 -25.15
CA GLU A 948 46.11 -34.97 -24.85
C GLU A 948 46.64 -35.76 -26.05
N ALA A 949 45.79 -36.05 -27.04
CA ALA A 949 46.20 -36.58 -28.35
C ALA A 949 46.71 -35.45 -29.26
#